data_AF-A0A8S0WNT3-F1
#
_entry.id   AF-A0A8S0WNT3-F1
#
_cell.length_a   1.000
_cell.length_b   1.000
_cell.length_c   1.000
_cell.angle_alpha   90.00
_cell.angle_beta   90.00
_cell.angle_gamma   90.00
#
_symmetry.space_group_name_H-M   'P 1'
#
loop_
_entity.id
_entity.type
_entity.pdbx_description
1 polymer ?
#
loop_
_entity_poly.entity_id
_entity_poly.type
_entity_poly.pdbx_seq_one_letter_code
_entity_poly.pdbx_strand_id
1 'polypeptide(L)'
;MSSTPKTHPAIQRVNKAYVQVPVSPYSTSSVHRMLATPIHVAASNKLKENTPLRPSHLAMSHSIIPSTSLKRKISDREPRLIFDGVVITSAKKPKLSAPNDNGTLLKKNPSKVDIPVIELTPEFPNGSVYCHQCNRKRDLVVAQAAGTFAIAGGAEKRKVWNLPMRPPKPKEASSLPNDEKKAKPKDVKVPKTQEAVKPKPKPLPLLSWKSLPVVLTRDEAEDRIFIREFLFRFGDYIEPPLAKTHLEELEFIASKRHDPEVDSSDWVSDQCLKAILLGLLGILAKGRDDVVSKALKAAVKDLRALGVNLNKTWSLFMALRENVAKHSSSPGSSGVETVIPLTFPDPTKLPSGAILASRSLRSLQTDNEIVVAQSWQMIPIVLSLIHSALETSIIRAEIEQGGKDHKDVNRDAKEAVRLENERWEQERSTMGKCAKDKTVQTENRTKRAIHKDQIADIENALKIVGSSFATRFMPLGTDNEGRTYYALSPGVAEREAALEYLSIAGSEKPLKPKKKGCVRSVPERQSLRDWSWLIAVWGKRGPLTPAEVKAKMGEEDGLNIEKEQWWGFWGSDHIDKLAEYFSVKSGLEEDAPSAAEPFMPPSSSKPTVPKQPRTEQLKRLVTNLKNYSALLQWRTRNDKYKLIKRAIDSLQANSTSGSTTQVSDTVFAGSASVDNPDI
;
A
#
# COMPACT_ATOMS: atom_id res chain seq x y z
N MET A 1 12.00 -64.21 -39.02
CA MET A 1 10.62 -64.32 -38.50
C MET A 1 10.71 -64.48 -36.99
N SER A 2 10.36 -63.44 -36.23
CA SER A 2 10.27 -63.52 -34.77
C SER A 2 9.24 -62.50 -34.29
N SER A 3 8.17 -63.01 -33.69
CA SER A 3 6.97 -62.31 -33.27
C SER A 3 7.14 -61.70 -31.88
N THR A 4 6.99 -60.39 -31.77
CA THR A 4 6.87 -59.68 -30.49
C THR A 4 5.42 -59.74 -29.97
N PRO A 5 5.21 -59.82 -28.64
CA PRO A 5 3.89 -59.97 -28.06
C PRO A 5 3.18 -58.61 -27.91
N LYS A 6 1.87 -58.60 -28.20
CA LYS A 6 0.97 -57.44 -28.06
C LYS A 6 0.64 -57.19 -26.59
N THR A 7 0.78 -55.95 -26.14
CA THR A 7 0.33 -55.45 -24.85
C THR A 7 -1.17 -55.09 -24.88
N HIS A 8 -1.92 -55.57 -23.89
CA HIS A 8 -3.32 -55.21 -23.68
C HIS A 8 -3.45 -53.81 -23.05
N PRO A 9 -4.48 -53.02 -23.40
CA PRO A 9 -4.71 -51.71 -22.81
C PRO A 9 -5.40 -51.83 -21.43
N ALA A 10 -4.89 -51.06 -20.46
CA ALA A 10 -5.45 -50.94 -19.12
C ALA A 10 -6.81 -50.21 -19.15
N ILE A 11 -7.81 -50.80 -18.52
CA ILE A 11 -9.16 -50.24 -18.34
C ILE A 11 -9.09 -49.12 -17.29
N GLN A 12 -9.19 -47.86 -17.75
CA GLN A 12 -9.32 -46.69 -16.88
C GLN A 12 -10.78 -46.54 -16.44
N ARG A 13 -11.10 -46.88 -15.18
CA ARG A 13 -12.41 -46.61 -14.58
C ARG A 13 -12.57 -45.11 -14.30
N VAL A 14 -13.41 -44.44 -15.07
CA VAL A 14 -13.80 -43.04 -14.84
C VAL A 14 -14.99 -43.01 -13.89
N ASN A 15 -14.76 -42.66 -12.62
CA ASN A 15 -15.84 -42.40 -11.67
C ASN A 15 -16.47 -41.03 -11.98
N LYS A 16 -17.61 -41.03 -12.68
CA LYS A 16 -18.48 -39.85 -12.79
C LYS A 16 -19.46 -39.84 -11.62
N ALA A 17 -19.17 -39.04 -10.61
CA ALA A 17 -20.16 -38.70 -9.59
C ALA A 17 -21.10 -37.63 -10.17
N TYR A 18 -22.39 -37.94 -10.26
CA TYR A 18 -23.43 -36.97 -10.61
C TYR A 18 -23.93 -36.32 -9.32
N VAL A 19 -23.80 -34.99 -9.24
CA VAL A 19 -24.45 -34.19 -8.20
C VAL A 19 -25.78 -33.71 -8.78
N GLN A 20 -26.89 -34.19 -8.21
CA GLN A 20 -28.23 -33.72 -8.54
C GLN A 20 -28.44 -32.35 -7.87
N VAL A 21 -28.39 -31.29 -8.67
CA VAL A 21 -28.68 -29.92 -8.20
C VAL A 21 -30.20 -29.74 -8.16
N PRO A 22 -30.82 -29.48 -6.99
CA PRO A 22 -32.25 -29.21 -6.92
C PRO A 22 -32.61 -27.93 -7.68
N VAL A 23 -33.79 -27.97 -8.32
CA VAL A 23 -34.30 -26.89 -9.16
C VAL A 23 -34.49 -25.63 -8.30
N SER A 24 -33.90 -24.53 -8.76
CA SER A 24 -34.00 -23.21 -8.11
C SER A 24 -35.47 -22.80 -7.94
N PRO A 25 -35.89 -22.32 -6.75
CA PRO A 25 -37.27 -21.89 -6.50
C PRO A 25 -37.62 -20.53 -7.16
N TYR A 26 -36.73 -19.95 -7.97
CA TYR A 26 -36.95 -18.68 -8.63
C TYR A 26 -37.36 -18.86 -10.09
N SER A 27 -38.64 -18.59 -10.35
CA SER A 27 -39.27 -18.57 -11.68
C SER A 27 -38.68 -17.44 -12.52
N THR A 28 -37.89 -17.75 -13.55
CA THR A 28 -37.35 -16.79 -14.54
C THR A 28 -38.37 -16.41 -15.62
N SER A 29 -39.66 -16.42 -15.29
CA SER A 29 -40.76 -16.16 -16.21
C SER A 29 -41.55 -14.92 -15.80
N SER A 30 -40.92 -13.76 -15.91
CA SER A 30 -41.62 -12.48 -16.08
C SER A 30 -40.59 -11.45 -16.54
N VAL A 31 -40.93 -10.65 -17.54
CA VAL A 31 -40.07 -9.63 -18.19
C VAL A 31 -39.25 -10.17 -19.38
N HIS A 32 -39.94 -10.68 -20.39
CA HIS A 32 -39.69 -10.26 -21.78
C HIS A 32 -40.86 -10.68 -22.68
N ARG A 33 -41.73 -9.72 -22.99
CA ARG A 33 -42.51 -9.73 -24.24
C ARG A 33 -42.87 -8.28 -24.56
N MET A 34 -42.31 -7.78 -25.65
CA MET A 34 -43.04 -7.17 -26.77
C MET A 34 -42.02 -6.83 -27.87
N LEU A 35 -42.33 -7.32 -29.08
CA LEU A 35 -41.73 -6.99 -30.39
C LEU A 35 -40.43 -7.74 -30.79
N ALA A 36 -40.58 -8.90 -31.42
CA ALA A 36 -39.93 -9.23 -32.70
C ALA A 36 -40.45 -10.56 -33.28
N THR A 37 -40.79 -10.53 -34.56
CA THR A 37 -41.27 -11.62 -35.44
C THR A 37 -40.18 -12.67 -35.75
N PRO A 38 -40.54 -13.92 -36.10
CA PRO A 38 -39.58 -15.02 -36.20
C PRO A 38 -38.89 -15.09 -37.57
N ILE A 39 -37.56 -15.12 -37.56
CA ILE A 39 -36.74 -15.54 -38.69
C ILE A 39 -36.39 -17.02 -38.48
N HIS A 40 -36.83 -17.87 -39.42
CA HIS A 40 -36.45 -19.27 -39.51
C HIS A 40 -34.96 -19.41 -39.83
N VAL A 41 -34.23 -20.21 -39.05
CA VAL A 41 -32.92 -20.74 -39.46
C VAL A 41 -32.97 -22.26 -39.37
N ALA A 42 -32.71 -22.89 -40.51
CA ALA A 42 -32.73 -24.33 -40.74
C ALA A 42 -31.58 -25.04 -40.02
N ALA A 43 -31.86 -26.28 -39.60
CA ALA A 43 -30.89 -27.23 -39.10
C ALA A 43 -29.97 -27.71 -40.24
N SER A 44 -28.65 -27.69 -40.01
CA SER A 44 -27.71 -28.47 -40.81
C SER A 44 -26.66 -29.15 -39.94
N ASN A 45 -26.34 -30.35 -40.38
CA ASN A 45 -25.74 -31.47 -39.69
C ASN A 45 -24.20 -31.44 -39.70
N LYS A 46 -23.63 -32.10 -38.69
CA LYS A 46 -22.43 -32.96 -38.72
C LYS A 46 -21.12 -32.33 -39.21
N LEU A 47 -20.16 -32.17 -38.29
CA LEU A 47 -18.74 -32.46 -38.55
C LEU A 47 -18.01 -32.86 -37.26
N LYS A 48 -17.16 -33.87 -37.40
CA LYS A 48 -16.38 -34.57 -36.37
C LYS A 48 -15.28 -33.67 -35.80
N GLU A 49 -15.28 -33.45 -34.49
CA GLU A 49 -14.10 -33.04 -33.73
C GLU A 49 -13.22 -34.25 -33.46
N ASN A 50 -11.98 -34.25 -33.97
CA ASN A 50 -10.80 -34.85 -33.35
C ASN A 50 -9.61 -34.74 -34.32
N THR A 51 -8.79 -33.70 -34.17
CA THR A 51 -7.41 -33.67 -34.72
C THR A 51 -6.54 -32.85 -33.76
N PRO A 52 -5.43 -33.40 -33.25
CA PRO A 52 -4.56 -32.68 -32.31
C PRO A 52 -3.73 -31.62 -33.05
N LEU A 53 -3.83 -30.37 -32.60
CA LEU A 53 -3.01 -29.27 -33.12
C LEU A 53 -1.56 -29.42 -32.65
N ARG A 54 -0.62 -29.33 -33.59
CA ARG A 54 0.82 -29.23 -33.34
C ARG A 54 1.18 -27.93 -32.60
N PRO A 55 2.26 -27.91 -31.79
CA PRO A 55 2.75 -26.68 -31.17
C PRO A 55 3.37 -25.77 -32.23
N SER A 56 2.84 -24.55 -32.36
CA SER A 56 3.46 -23.46 -33.12
C SER A 56 4.63 -22.88 -32.30
N HIS A 57 5.85 -23.17 -32.74
CA HIS A 57 7.06 -22.46 -32.34
C HIS A 57 7.00 -21.02 -32.84
N LEU A 58 6.64 -20.08 -31.97
CA LEU A 58 6.93 -18.66 -32.17
C LEU A 58 8.33 -18.37 -31.61
N ALA A 59 9.33 -18.46 -32.48
CA ALA A 59 10.65 -17.89 -32.24
C ALA A 59 10.52 -16.37 -32.32
N MET A 60 10.81 -15.66 -31.22
CA MET A 60 11.05 -14.23 -31.26
C MET A 60 12.37 -13.96 -31.97
N SER A 61 12.30 -13.60 -33.25
CA SER A 61 13.40 -12.98 -33.96
C SER A 61 13.52 -11.52 -33.53
N HIS A 62 14.55 -11.22 -32.73
CA HIS A 62 15.01 -9.85 -32.53
C HIS A 62 15.59 -9.34 -33.86
N SER A 63 14.90 -8.40 -34.49
CA SER A 63 15.45 -7.61 -35.60
C SER A 63 16.50 -6.64 -35.05
N ILE A 64 17.77 -6.97 -35.31
CA ILE A 64 18.90 -6.06 -35.13
C ILE A 64 18.84 -5.04 -36.27
N ILE A 65 18.59 -3.78 -35.94
CA ILE A 65 18.80 -2.65 -36.85
C ILE A 65 20.30 -2.32 -36.81
N PRO A 66 21.03 -2.30 -37.94
CA PRO A 66 22.44 -1.93 -37.96
C PRO A 66 22.56 -0.40 -37.90
N SER A 67 22.87 0.13 -36.72
CA SER A 67 23.32 1.52 -36.59
C SER A 67 24.82 1.58 -36.90
N THR A 68 25.16 2.30 -37.98
CA THR A 68 26.53 2.62 -38.36
C THR A 68 27.21 3.43 -37.26
N SER A 69 28.33 2.91 -36.77
CA SER A 69 29.12 3.51 -35.70
C SER A 69 30.20 4.41 -36.30
N LEU A 70 30.00 5.72 -36.17
CA LEU A 70 31.07 6.71 -36.40
C LEU A 70 31.68 7.05 -35.04
N LYS A 71 32.82 6.40 -34.73
CA LYS A 71 33.63 6.62 -33.54
C LYS A 71 34.17 8.06 -33.52
N ARG A 72 33.74 8.89 -32.55
CA ARG A 72 34.57 9.97 -32.01
C ARG A 72 34.76 9.73 -30.52
N LYS A 73 36.03 9.63 -30.11
CA LYS A 73 36.48 9.60 -28.71
C LYS A 73 36.12 10.94 -28.07
N ILE A 74 35.37 10.91 -26.96
CA ILE A 74 35.29 12.04 -26.03
C ILE A 74 35.67 11.50 -24.64
N SER A 75 36.66 12.19 -24.07
CA SER A 75 37.31 11.96 -22.79
C SER A 75 36.40 12.24 -21.60
N ASP A 76 36.63 11.48 -20.53
CA ASP A 76 36.18 11.76 -19.17
C ASP A 76 36.55 13.19 -18.74
N ARG A 77 35.54 14.00 -18.44
CA ARG A 77 35.70 15.19 -17.60
C ARG A 77 34.40 15.45 -16.84
N GLU A 78 34.50 15.35 -15.51
CA GLU A 78 33.43 15.69 -14.56
C GLU A 78 32.86 17.09 -14.81
N PRO A 79 31.53 17.31 -14.69
CA PRO A 79 30.99 18.65 -14.61
C PRO A 79 30.89 19.08 -13.14
N ARG A 80 31.82 19.95 -12.72
CA ARG A 80 31.56 20.94 -11.68
C ARG A 80 30.61 21.98 -12.26
N LEU A 81 29.42 22.10 -11.66
CA LEU A 81 28.46 23.15 -11.97
C LEU A 81 28.98 24.48 -11.41
N ILE A 82 29.67 25.23 -12.27
CA ILE A 82 29.83 26.68 -12.14
C ILE A 82 28.69 27.30 -12.95
N PHE A 83 27.82 28.04 -12.27
CA PHE A 83 26.74 28.81 -12.88
C PHE A 83 27.25 30.25 -12.99
N ASP A 84 27.67 30.65 -14.19
CA ASP A 84 28.01 32.03 -14.52
C ASP A 84 27.18 32.47 -15.73
N GLY A 85 26.55 33.65 -15.63
CA GLY A 85 26.00 34.33 -16.80
C GLY A 85 24.57 34.87 -16.70
N VAL A 86 24.17 35.48 -15.58
CA VAL A 86 23.05 36.45 -15.59
C VAL A 86 23.57 37.79 -15.09
N VAL A 87 23.76 38.71 -16.02
CA VAL A 87 23.98 40.14 -15.74
C VAL A 87 22.67 40.71 -15.22
N ILE A 88 22.56 40.90 -13.90
CA ILE A 88 21.51 41.69 -13.29
C ILE A 88 22.02 43.13 -13.19
N THR A 89 21.45 44.01 -14.01
CA THR A 89 21.65 45.46 -13.89
C THR A 89 20.97 45.96 -12.62
N SER A 90 21.78 46.60 -11.78
CA SER A 90 21.37 47.26 -10.55
C SER A 90 20.47 48.46 -10.83
N ALA A 91 19.25 48.48 -10.27
CA ALA A 91 18.43 49.68 -10.21
C ALA A 91 17.78 49.85 -8.82
N LYS A 92 18.31 50.85 -8.12
CA LYS A 92 17.65 51.82 -7.21
C LYS A 92 16.63 51.29 -6.19
N LYS A 93 17.08 51.29 -4.93
CA LYS A 93 16.27 51.32 -3.71
C LYS A 93 15.32 52.54 -3.70
N PRO A 94 14.03 52.37 -3.35
CA PRO A 94 13.24 53.43 -2.75
C PRO A 94 13.22 53.35 -1.23
N LYS A 95 13.15 54.54 -0.66
CA LYS A 95 13.27 54.98 0.72
C LYS A 95 12.08 54.50 1.57
N LEU A 96 12.38 53.87 2.71
CA LEU A 96 11.43 53.52 3.77
C LEU A 96 10.82 54.79 4.38
N SER A 97 9.50 54.81 4.56
CA SER A 97 8.78 55.73 5.45
C SER A 97 7.87 54.90 6.37
N ALA A 98 7.78 55.36 7.61
CA ALA A 98 7.22 54.68 8.79
C ALA A 98 5.70 54.42 8.71
N PRO A 99 5.17 53.43 9.46
CA PRO A 99 3.74 53.22 9.59
C PRO A 99 3.14 54.13 10.68
N ASN A 100 1.99 54.72 10.37
CA ASN A 100 1.16 55.48 11.30
C ASN A 100 0.05 54.55 11.79
N ASP A 101 0.00 54.33 13.10
CA ASP A 101 -1.08 53.64 13.81
C ASP A 101 -2.37 54.45 13.72
N ASN A 102 -3.48 53.79 13.38
CA ASN A 102 -4.79 54.15 13.89
C ASN A 102 -5.76 52.98 13.72
N GLY A 103 -6.13 52.39 14.85
CA GLY A 103 -7.09 51.30 14.93
C GLY A 103 -8.54 51.76 14.75
N THR A 104 -9.39 50.83 14.30
CA THR A 104 -10.84 50.98 14.44
C THR A 104 -11.46 49.61 14.73
N LEU A 105 -12.04 49.52 15.92
CA LEU A 105 -12.82 48.40 16.45
C LEU A 105 -14.10 48.20 15.64
N LEU A 106 -14.32 46.99 15.11
CA LEU A 106 -15.60 46.57 14.55
C LEU A 106 -16.18 45.39 15.34
N LYS A 107 -17.35 45.68 15.91
CA LYS A 107 -18.21 44.87 16.78
C LYS A 107 -18.87 43.73 15.96
N LYS A 108 -18.73 42.48 16.40
CA LYS A 108 -19.41 41.31 15.81
C LYS A 108 -20.54 40.81 16.71
N ASN A 109 -21.74 40.67 16.14
CA ASN A 109 -22.87 39.94 16.71
C ASN A 109 -22.82 38.45 16.31
N PRO A 110 -23.24 37.51 17.16
CA PRO A 110 -23.31 36.09 16.81
C PRO A 110 -24.66 35.71 16.16
N SER A 111 -24.59 35.03 15.01
CA SER A 111 -25.73 34.35 14.38
C SER A 111 -25.76 32.87 14.76
N LYS A 112 -26.93 32.42 15.23
CA LYS A 112 -27.32 31.02 15.49
C LYS A 112 -27.24 30.18 14.20
N VAL A 113 -26.68 28.98 14.29
CA VAL A 113 -26.65 27.99 13.20
C VAL A 113 -27.62 26.86 13.56
N ASP A 114 -28.60 26.63 12.70
CA ASP A 114 -29.55 25.51 12.79
C ASP A 114 -28.95 24.23 12.20
N ILE A 115 -29.28 23.10 12.83
CA ILE A 115 -28.83 21.74 12.49
C ILE A 115 -29.70 21.20 11.33
N PRO A 116 -29.13 20.58 10.28
CA PRO A 116 -29.93 20.03 9.19
C PRO A 116 -30.67 18.75 9.62
N VAL A 117 -31.98 18.77 9.39
CA VAL A 117 -32.91 17.65 9.51
C VAL A 117 -32.58 16.61 8.44
N ILE A 118 -32.49 15.33 8.83
CA ILE A 118 -32.28 14.20 7.90
C ILE A 118 -33.53 14.05 7.03
N GLU A 119 -33.38 14.30 5.73
CA GLU A 119 -34.45 14.24 4.74
C GLU A 119 -34.83 12.79 4.45
N LEU A 120 -35.95 12.34 5.02
CA LEU A 120 -36.57 11.05 4.72
C LEU A 120 -37.24 11.13 3.35
N THR A 121 -36.73 10.38 2.36
CA THR A 121 -37.38 10.29 1.05
C THR A 121 -38.47 9.21 1.05
N PRO A 122 -39.58 9.39 0.30
CA PRO A 122 -40.67 8.40 0.26
C PRO A 122 -40.25 7.03 -0.29
N GLU A 123 -39.12 6.94 -1.01
CA GLU A 123 -38.54 5.67 -1.46
C GLU A 123 -37.91 4.84 -0.34
N PHE A 124 -37.49 5.47 0.77
CA PHE A 124 -36.81 4.81 1.88
C PHE A 124 -37.34 5.36 3.22
N PRO A 125 -38.59 5.02 3.59
CA PRO A 125 -39.24 5.57 4.78
C PRO A 125 -38.51 5.21 6.09
N ASN A 126 -37.66 4.18 6.07
CA ASN A 126 -36.86 3.73 7.20
C ASN A 126 -35.36 4.09 7.07
N GLY A 127 -35.02 4.97 6.12
CA GLY A 127 -33.63 5.25 5.73
C GLY A 127 -33.05 4.22 4.75
N SER A 128 -31.96 4.60 4.10
CA SER A 128 -31.25 3.73 3.13
C SER A 128 -29.82 3.45 3.57
N VAL A 129 -29.31 2.27 3.27
CA VAL A 129 -27.89 1.92 3.37
C VAL A 129 -27.36 1.61 1.98
N TYR A 130 -26.25 2.23 1.62
CA TYR A 130 -25.61 2.00 0.34
C TYR A 130 -24.81 0.69 0.35
N CYS A 131 -25.15 -0.26 -0.52
CA CYS A 131 -24.43 -1.51 -0.65
C CYS A 131 -23.23 -1.36 -1.60
N HIS A 132 -22.02 -1.37 -1.04
CA HIS A 132 -20.77 -1.18 -1.78
C HIS A 132 -20.39 -2.33 -2.72
N GLN A 133 -20.96 -3.53 -2.54
CA GLN A 133 -20.68 -4.67 -3.44
C GLN A 133 -21.41 -4.55 -4.78
N CYS A 134 -22.58 -3.92 -4.80
CA CYS A 134 -23.41 -3.80 -6.00
C CYS A 134 -23.70 -2.35 -6.41
N ASN A 135 -23.15 -1.35 -5.72
CA ASN A 135 -23.35 0.08 -5.99
C ASN A 135 -24.83 0.49 -6.04
N ARG A 136 -25.67 -0.05 -5.14
CA ARG A 136 -27.11 0.26 -5.05
C ARG A 136 -27.49 0.67 -3.63
N LYS A 137 -28.34 1.70 -3.48
CA LYS A 137 -29.04 2.00 -2.23
C LYS A 137 -29.99 0.84 -1.90
N ARG A 138 -29.95 0.34 -0.67
CA ARG A 138 -30.86 -0.69 -0.16
C ARG A 138 -31.65 -0.12 1.01
N ASP A 139 -32.88 -0.56 1.17
CA ASP A 139 -33.67 -0.29 2.36
C ASP A 139 -33.00 -0.95 3.59
N LEU A 140 -32.94 -0.22 4.70
CA LEU A 140 -32.36 -0.66 5.97
C LEU A 140 -32.98 -1.98 6.48
N VAL A 141 -34.29 -2.18 6.25
CA VAL A 141 -35.00 -3.40 6.65
C VAL A 141 -34.57 -4.61 5.82
N VAL A 142 -34.35 -4.41 4.52
CA VAL A 142 -33.87 -5.47 3.61
C VAL A 142 -32.41 -5.84 3.90
N ALA A 143 -31.59 -4.85 4.29
CA ALA A 143 -30.20 -5.08 4.67
C ALA A 143 -30.07 -5.92 5.96
N GLN A 144 -30.98 -5.75 6.93
CA GLN A 144 -30.98 -6.53 8.17
C GLN A 144 -31.41 -7.99 7.96
N ALA A 145 -32.40 -8.25 7.08
CA ALA A 145 -32.87 -9.61 6.81
C ALA A 145 -31.81 -10.48 6.10
N ALA A 146 -31.00 -9.89 5.21
CA ALA A 146 -29.97 -10.60 4.44
C ALA A 146 -28.74 -11.03 5.27
N GLY A 147 -28.55 -10.50 6.48
CA GLY A 147 -27.43 -10.84 7.36
C GLY A 147 -27.52 -12.22 8.04
N THR A 148 -28.66 -12.93 7.90
CA THR A 148 -28.96 -14.14 8.69
C THR A 148 -28.67 -15.46 7.94
N PHE A 149 -28.31 -15.41 6.66
CA PHE A 149 -28.07 -16.59 5.82
C PHE A 149 -26.72 -16.52 5.08
N ALA A 150 -25.60 -16.61 5.81
CA ALA A 150 -24.32 -17.11 5.28
C ALA A 150 -23.24 -17.14 6.37
N ILE A 151 -23.00 -18.29 7.00
CA ILE A 151 -21.68 -18.90 7.28
C ILE A 151 -21.97 -20.41 7.44
N ALA A 152 -21.98 -21.13 6.33
CA ALA A 152 -21.88 -22.60 6.30
C ALA A 152 -21.33 -23.00 4.93
N GLY A 153 -20.01 -23.15 4.83
CA GLY A 153 -19.37 -23.70 3.64
C GLY A 153 -17.88 -23.40 3.56
N GLY A 154 -17.04 -24.43 3.61
CA GLY A 154 -15.67 -24.36 3.09
C GLY A 154 -14.51 -24.75 4.02
N ALA A 155 -14.62 -25.84 4.79
CA ALA A 155 -13.45 -26.49 5.39
C ALA A 155 -12.86 -27.51 4.40
N GLU A 156 -12.03 -27.05 3.46
CA GLU A 156 -11.32 -27.92 2.52
C GLU A 156 -9.89 -28.22 3.03
N LYS A 157 -9.57 -29.52 3.05
CA LYS A 157 -8.42 -30.15 3.69
C LYS A 157 -7.10 -29.69 3.07
N ARG A 158 -6.30 -28.90 3.80
CA ARG A 158 -4.87 -28.73 3.51
C ARG A 158 -4.12 -30.01 3.90
N LYS A 159 -3.64 -30.74 2.87
CA LYS A 159 -2.63 -31.80 3.01
C LYS A 159 -1.35 -31.19 3.61
N VAL A 160 -1.03 -31.61 4.82
CA VAL A 160 0.27 -31.39 5.47
C VAL A 160 1.29 -32.26 4.76
N TRP A 161 2.36 -31.66 4.24
CA TRP A 161 3.55 -32.39 3.83
C TRP A 161 4.28 -32.85 5.09
N ASN A 162 4.17 -34.14 5.39
CA ASN A 162 4.97 -34.80 6.43
C ASN A 162 6.40 -34.96 5.91
N LEU A 163 7.35 -34.24 6.50
CA LEU A 163 8.76 -34.62 6.49
C LEU A 163 8.96 -35.80 7.47
N PRO A 164 9.82 -36.79 7.16
CA PRO A 164 10.02 -37.95 8.01
C PRO A 164 10.77 -37.56 9.29
N MET A 165 10.08 -37.58 10.42
CA MET A 165 10.68 -37.52 11.75
C MET A 165 11.51 -38.79 11.98
N ARG A 166 12.81 -38.61 12.27
CA ARG A 166 13.69 -39.66 12.80
C ARG A 166 13.10 -40.23 14.10
N PRO A 167 13.09 -41.55 14.30
CA PRO A 167 12.62 -42.15 15.55
C PRO A 167 13.56 -41.79 16.71
N PRO A 168 13.03 -41.57 17.93
CA PRO A 168 13.84 -41.37 19.11
C PRO A 168 14.56 -42.67 19.48
N LYS A 169 15.89 -42.59 19.70
CA LYS A 169 16.69 -43.69 20.23
C LYS A 169 16.15 -44.14 21.60
N PRO A 170 16.02 -45.45 21.86
CA PRO A 170 15.67 -45.97 23.18
C PRO A 170 16.80 -45.66 24.16
N LYS A 171 16.45 -45.05 25.31
CA LYS A 171 17.37 -44.88 26.45
C LYS A 171 17.44 -46.22 27.18
N GLU A 172 18.64 -46.75 27.20
CA GLU A 172 19.07 -47.92 27.96
C GLU A 172 18.89 -47.65 29.46
N ALA A 173 18.15 -48.52 30.13
CA ALA A 173 17.98 -48.51 31.57
C ALA A 173 19.23 -49.12 32.22
N SER A 174 19.92 -48.31 33.03
CA SER A 174 20.88 -48.80 34.03
C SER A 174 20.26 -48.60 35.40
N SER A 175 20.21 -49.70 36.15
CA SER A 175 19.52 -49.90 37.40
C SER A 175 20.46 -49.84 38.62
N LEU A 176 19.85 -49.54 39.78
CA LEU A 176 20.25 -49.79 41.18
C LEU A 176 21.06 -48.69 41.91
N PRO A 177 21.03 -48.66 43.26
CA PRO A 177 19.86 -48.84 44.14
C PRO A 177 19.77 -47.79 45.28
N ASN A 178 18.55 -47.68 45.81
CA ASN A 178 18.15 -47.51 47.22
C ASN A 178 18.98 -46.62 48.17
N ASP A 179 18.33 -45.59 48.73
CA ASP A 179 18.56 -45.20 50.12
C ASP A 179 17.28 -44.60 50.72
N GLU A 180 16.62 -45.41 51.55
CA GLU A 180 15.54 -45.02 52.45
C GLU A 180 16.08 -44.08 53.54
N LYS A 181 15.62 -42.82 53.56
CA LYS A 181 15.71 -41.98 54.76
C LYS A 181 14.34 -41.43 55.15
N LYS A 182 13.77 -42.14 56.13
CA LYS A 182 12.95 -41.69 57.27
C LYS A 182 12.21 -40.36 57.10
N ALA A 183 10.90 -40.51 56.90
CA ALA A 183 9.90 -39.48 57.09
C ALA A 183 9.92 -38.89 58.52
N LYS A 184 9.89 -37.56 58.61
CA LYS A 184 9.34 -36.82 59.76
C LYS A 184 7.99 -36.24 59.34
N PRO A 185 6.91 -36.39 60.13
CA PRO A 185 5.64 -35.73 59.86
C PRO A 185 5.82 -34.23 60.11
N LYS A 186 5.68 -33.42 59.07
CA LYS A 186 5.54 -31.96 59.21
C LYS A 186 4.06 -31.62 59.08
N ASP A 187 3.57 -30.94 60.10
CA ASP A 187 2.22 -30.39 60.19
C ASP A 187 1.78 -29.72 58.88
N VAL A 188 0.66 -30.21 58.35
CA VAL A 188 -0.05 -29.63 57.22
C VAL A 188 -0.67 -28.31 57.69
N LYS A 189 0.10 -27.23 57.54
CA LYS A 189 -0.42 -25.86 57.58
C LYS A 189 -1.31 -25.67 56.35
N VAL A 190 -2.63 -25.69 56.57
CA VAL A 190 -3.64 -25.27 55.58
C VAL A 190 -3.21 -23.92 55.00
N PRO A 191 -2.88 -23.82 53.70
CA PRO A 191 -2.47 -22.57 53.11
C PRO A 191 -3.67 -21.63 53.12
N LYS A 192 -3.52 -20.55 53.91
CA LYS A 192 -4.46 -19.45 54.01
C LYS A 192 -4.70 -18.92 52.59
N THR A 193 -5.88 -19.16 52.04
CA THR A 193 -6.34 -18.65 50.74
C THR A 193 -6.16 -17.14 50.75
N GLN A 194 -5.07 -16.65 50.16
CA GLN A 194 -4.87 -15.22 49.93
C GLN A 194 -5.85 -14.85 48.82
N GLU A 195 -6.87 -14.07 49.16
CA GLU A 195 -7.74 -13.44 48.16
C GLU A 195 -6.86 -12.75 47.13
N ALA A 196 -6.97 -13.17 45.87
CA ALA A 196 -6.21 -12.61 44.78
C ALA A 196 -6.53 -11.11 44.69
N VAL A 197 -5.55 -10.27 45.07
CA VAL A 197 -5.65 -8.82 44.97
C VAL A 197 -5.88 -8.49 43.50
N LYS A 198 -7.06 -7.95 43.17
CA LYS A 198 -7.39 -7.53 41.80
C LYS A 198 -6.29 -6.59 41.30
N PRO A 199 -5.68 -6.86 40.14
CA PRO A 199 -4.60 -6.03 39.63
C PRO A 199 -5.10 -4.59 39.43
N LYS A 200 -4.30 -3.62 39.89
CA LYS A 200 -4.62 -2.20 39.68
C LYS A 200 -4.67 -1.93 38.16
N PRO A 201 -5.65 -1.16 37.66
CA PRO A 201 -5.77 -0.86 36.24
C PRO A 201 -4.49 -0.18 35.74
N LYS A 202 -3.98 -0.61 34.59
CA LYS A 202 -2.78 0.01 33.99
C LYS A 202 -3.09 1.46 33.63
N PRO A 203 -2.15 2.40 33.90
CA PRO A 203 -2.34 3.79 33.50
C PRO A 203 -2.40 3.90 31.97
N LEU A 204 -3.27 4.77 31.46
CA LEU A 204 -3.38 5.01 30.02
C LEU A 204 -2.10 5.67 29.49
N PRO A 205 -1.52 5.18 28.37
CA PRO A 205 -0.38 5.82 27.72
C PRO A 205 -0.67 7.27 27.35
N LEU A 206 0.32 8.14 27.56
CA LEU A 206 0.26 9.54 27.14
C LEU A 206 0.53 9.65 25.63
N LEU A 207 -0.39 10.30 24.90
CA LEU A 207 -0.34 10.45 23.45
C LEU A 207 0.09 11.88 23.06
N SER A 208 0.98 11.99 22.07
CA SER A 208 1.45 13.28 21.53
C SER A 208 0.70 13.62 20.24
N TRP A 209 -0.48 14.24 20.38
CA TRP A 209 -1.29 14.69 19.24
C TRP A 209 -0.69 15.95 18.60
N LYS A 210 -0.22 15.83 17.36
CA LYS A 210 0.28 16.97 16.58
C LYS A 210 -0.68 17.29 15.44
N SER A 211 -1.10 18.55 15.34
CA SER A 211 -1.94 19.01 14.22
C SER A 211 -1.16 18.90 12.91
N LEU A 212 -1.80 18.45 11.84
CA LEU A 212 -1.22 18.59 10.51
C LEU A 212 -1.24 20.08 10.12
N PRO A 213 -0.21 20.57 9.41
CA PRO A 213 -0.15 21.94 8.93
C PRO A 213 -1.01 22.12 7.67
N VAL A 214 -2.27 21.68 7.71
CA VAL A 214 -3.21 21.80 6.57
C VAL A 214 -4.62 22.13 7.02
N VAL A 215 -5.27 22.95 6.22
CA VAL A 215 -6.69 23.29 6.35
C VAL A 215 -7.45 22.55 5.24
N LEU A 216 -7.61 21.24 5.43
CA LEU A 216 -8.39 20.38 4.54
C LEU A 216 -9.58 19.82 5.30
N THR A 217 -10.74 19.84 4.67
CA THR A 217 -11.87 19.03 5.13
C THR A 217 -11.54 17.55 4.98
N ARG A 218 -12.37 16.68 5.58
CA ARG A 218 -12.22 15.24 5.42
C ARG A 218 -12.29 14.81 3.96
N ASP A 219 -13.33 15.26 3.26
CA ASP A 219 -13.65 14.84 1.90
C ASP A 219 -12.55 15.28 0.92
N GLU A 220 -12.08 16.52 1.03
CA GLU A 220 -10.98 17.03 0.20
C GLU A 220 -9.68 16.23 0.38
N ALA A 221 -9.38 15.81 1.60
CA ALA A 221 -8.20 14.99 1.85
C ALA A 221 -8.40 13.55 1.36
N GLU A 222 -9.58 12.95 1.52
CA GLU A 222 -9.90 11.64 0.96
C GLU A 222 -9.81 11.63 -0.58
N ASP A 223 -10.26 12.70 -1.25
CA ASP A 223 -10.11 12.89 -2.69
C ASP A 223 -8.63 12.96 -3.11
N ARG A 224 -7.82 13.77 -2.40
CA ARG A 224 -6.37 13.86 -2.67
C ARG A 224 -5.66 12.53 -2.42
N ILE A 225 -6.03 11.81 -1.36
CA ILE A 225 -5.50 10.48 -1.04
C ILE A 225 -5.86 9.50 -2.16
N PHE A 226 -7.11 9.51 -2.64
CA PHE A 226 -7.56 8.65 -3.72
C PHE A 226 -6.78 8.92 -5.02
N ILE A 227 -6.61 10.19 -5.39
CA ILE A 227 -5.80 10.58 -6.56
C ILE A 227 -4.36 10.11 -6.40
N ARG A 228 -3.73 10.36 -5.24
CA ARG A 228 -2.35 9.93 -4.96
C ARG A 228 -2.21 8.41 -5.12
N GLU A 229 -3.07 7.63 -4.46
CA GLU A 229 -3.00 6.17 -4.48
C GLU A 229 -3.24 5.59 -5.89
N PHE A 230 -4.18 6.16 -6.64
CA PHE A 230 -4.39 5.79 -8.05
C PHE A 230 -3.13 6.05 -8.89
N LEU A 231 -2.58 7.26 -8.84
CA LEU A 231 -1.42 7.63 -9.65
C LEU A 231 -0.15 6.91 -9.22
N PHE A 232 0.00 6.59 -7.94
CA PHE A 232 1.13 5.82 -7.44
C PHE A 232 1.10 4.37 -7.93
N ARG A 233 -0.08 3.84 -8.20
CA ARG A 233 -0.23 2.48 -8.70
C ARG A 233 -0.14 2.42 -10.22
N PHE A 234 -0.81 3.34 -10.91
CA PHE A 234 -0.98 3.27 -12.35
C PHE A 234 -0.07 4.22 -13.13
N GLY A 235 0.71 5.07 -12.46
CA GLY A 235 1.53 6.15 -13.05
C GLY A 235 2.43 5.72 -14.22
N ASP A 236 2.98 4.51 -14.16
CA ASP A 236 3.85 3.94 -15.20
C ASP A 236 3.08 3.44 -16.44
N TYR A 237 1.77 3.18 -16.30
CA TYR A 237 0.89 2.70 -17.37
C TYR A 237 0.12 3.83 -18.06
N ILE A 238 0.20 5.03 -17.48
CA ILE A 238 -0.35 6.24 -18.06
C ILE A 238 0.49 6.64 -19.29
N GLU A 239 -0.11 7.16 -20.36
CA GLU A 239 0.63 7.66 -21.52
C GLU A 239 0.38 9.16 -21.75
N PRO A 240 1.41 10.02 -21.65
CA PRO A 240 2.79 9.70 -21.30
C PRO A 240 2.94 9.23 -19.83
N PRO A 241 3.95 8.39 -19.51
CA PRO A 241 4.21 7.98 -18.13
C PRO A 241 4.48 9.18 -17.22
N LEU A 242 3.94 9.13 -16.01
CA LEU A 242 4.07 10.24 -15.08
C LEU A 242 5.50 10.26 -14.51
N ALA A 243 6.21 11.38 -14.69
CA ALA A 243 7.57 11.51 -14.18
C ALA A 243 7.62 11.34 -12.64
N LYS A 244 8.68 10.72 -12.13
CA LYS A 244 8.87 10.47 -10.69
C LYS A 244 8.78 11.74 -9.85
N THR A 245 9.25 12.87 -10.36
CA THR A 245 9.16 14.17 -9.69
C THR A 245 7.72 14.60 -9.43
N HIS A 246 6.79 14.29 -10.34
CA HIS A 246 5.36 14.61 -10.18
C HIS A 246 4.68 13.66 -9.18
N LEU A 247 5.08 12.39 -9.15
CA LEU A 247 4.64 11.45 -8.12
C LEU A 247 5.15 11.88 -6.73
N GLU A 248 6.38 12.37 -6.63
CA GLU A 248 6.92 12.92 -5.39
C GLU A 248 6.21 14.21 -4.95
N GLU A 249 5.67 15.02 -5.86
CA GLU A 249 4.83 16.17 -5.50
C GLU A 249 3.50 15.75 -4.83
N LEU A 250 2.89 14.65 -5.29
CA LEU A 250 1.66 14.10 -4.70
C LEU A 250 1.88 13.48 -3.32
N GLU A 251 3.14 13.26 -2.94
CA GLU A 251 3.50 12.75 -1.61
C GLU A 251 3.24 13.78 -0.50
N PHE A 252 3.23 15.06 -0.85
CA PHE A 252 3.03 16.13 0.12
C PHE A 252 1.54 16.35 0.40
N ILE A 253 1.21 16.55 1.68
CA ILE A 253 -0.16 16.85 2.16
C ILE A 253 -0.63 18.22 1.65
N ALA A 254 0.29 19.19 1.67
CA ALA A 254 0.15 20.50 1.07
C ALA A 254 1.40 20.82 0.24
N SER A 255 1.27 21.74 -0.71
CA SER A 255 2.37 22.13 -1.60
C SER A 255 3.68 22.41 -0.84
N LYS A 256 4.81 21.98 -1.44
CA LYS A 256 6.16 22.18 -0.89
C LYS A 256 6.47 23.67 -0.62
N ARG A 257 5.80 24.57 -1.34
CA ARG A 257 5.93 26.04 -1.23
C ARG A 257 5.03 26.65 -0.15
N HIS A 258 4.61 25.87 0.84
CA HIS A 258 3.80 26.38 1.94
C HIS A 258 4.54 27.51 2.67
N ASP A 259 4.14 28.74 2.36
CA ASP A 259 4.42 29.91 3.16
C ASP A 259 3.38 29.93 4.29
N PRO A 260 3.79 29.83 5.58
CA PRO A 260 2.85 29.85 6.69
C PRO A 260 1.97 31.10 6.75
N GLU A 261 2.35 32.20 6.09
CA GLU A 261 1.56 33.44 6.08
C GLU A 261 0.41 33.41 5.06
N VAL A 262 0.51 32.56 4.03
CA VAL A 262 -0.52 32.44 3.01
C VAL A 262 -1.31 31.17 3.31
N ASP A 263 -2.58 31.32 3.72
CA ASP A 263 -3.59 30.26 3.77
C ASP A 263 -3.87 29.73 2.36
N SER A 264 -2.87 29.06 1.78
CA SER A 264 -2.89 28.57 0.41
C SER A 264 -3.25 27.10 0.44
N SER A 265 -4.46 26.77 -0.01
CA SER A 265 -4.93 25.39 -0.25
C SER A 265 -4.21 24.70 -1.42
N ASP A 266 -2.96 25.09 -1.70
CA ASP A 266 -2.16 24.58 -2.79
C ASP A 266 -1.98 23.07 -2.67
N TRP A 267 -2.28 22.36 -3.76
CA TRP A 267 -2.22 20.91 -3.82
C TRP A 267 -0.94 20.44 -4.52
N VAL A 268 -0.88 20.58 -5.84
CA VAL A 268 0.29 20.25 -6.67
C VAL A 268 0.64 21.42 -7.58
N SER A 269 1.84 21.42 -8.17
CA SER A 269 2.15 22.40 -9.20
C SER A 269 1.22 22.24 -10.41
N ASP A 270 0.96 23.33 -11.12
CA ASP A 270 0.17 23.32 -12.35
C ASP A 270 0.80 22.42 -13.44
N GLN A 271 2.13 22.27 -13.41
CA GLN A 271 2.86 21.34 -14.28
C GLN A 271 2.56 19.88 -13.94
N CYS A 272 2.54 19.53 -12.65
CA CYS A 272 2.15 18.20 -12.19
C CYS A 272 0.69 17.91 -12.57
N LEU A 273 -0.24 18.85 -12.31
CA LEU A 273 -1.64 18.71 -12.71
C LEU A 273 -1.79 18.49 -14.22
N LYS A 274 -1.09 19.28 -15.05
CA LYS A 274 -1.09 19.11 -16.51
C LYS A 274 -0.62 17.70 -16.91
N ALA A 275 0.44 17.18 -16.29
CA ALA A 275 0.94 15.84 -16.57
C ALA A 275 -0.08 14.75 -16.20
N ILE A 276 -0.77 14.90 -15.07
CA ILE A 276 -1.87 14.01 -14.64
C ILE A 276 -3.00 14.02 -15.68
N LEU A 277 -3.46 15.21 -16.09
CA LEU A 277 -4.56 15.34 -17.06
C LEU A 277 -4.19 14.77 -18.43
N LEU A 278 -2.99 15.06 -18.94
CA LEU A 278 -2.48 14.51 -20.19
C LEU A 278 -2.49 12.99 -20.16
N GLY A 279 -1.99 12.44 -19.06
CA GLY A 279 -1.89 11.01 -18.89
C GLY A 279 -3.25 10.31 -18.82
N LEU A 280 -4.17 10.82 -17.99
CA LEU A 280 -5.51 10.25 -17.86
C LEU A 280 -6.29 10.29 -19.19
N LEU A 281 -6.23 11.41 -19.91
CA LEU A 281 -6.82 11.51 -21.25
C LEU A 281 -6.17 10.53 -22.24
N GLY A 282 -4.86 10.30 -22.14
CA GLY A 282 -4.13 9.32 -22.96
C GLY A 282 -4.61 7.89 -22.75
N ILE A 283 -4.81 7.47 -21.49
CA ILE A 283 -5.41 6.15 -21.18
C ILE A 283 -6.81 6.03 -21.78
N LEU A 284 -7.65 7.04 -21.56
CA LEU A 284 -9.03 7.05 -22.07
C LEU A 284 -9.08 6.98 -23.60
N ALA A 285 -8.12 7.62 -24.27
CA ALA A 285 -7.98 7.60 -25.73
C ALA A 285 -7.52 6.24 -26.30
N LYS A 286 -6.77 5.44 -25.53
CA LYS A 286 -6.29 4.11 -25.99
C LYS A 286 -7.34 3.02 -25.88
N GLY A 287 -8.25 3.12 -24.92
CA GLY A 287 -9.24 2.07 -24.65
C GLY A 287 -10.44 2.06 -25.61
N ARG A 288 -10.47 2.95 -26.61
CA ARG A 288 -11.63 3.15 -27.49
C ARG A 288 -11.19 3.40 -28.94
N ASP A 289 -11.93 2.86 -29.89
CA ASP A 289 -11.78 3.08 -31.34
C ASP A 289 -12.96 3.89 -31.93
N ASP A 290 -13.57 4.74 -31.11
CA ASP A 290 -14.76 5.51 -31.46
C ASP A 290 -14.45 6.99 -31.77
N VAL A 291 -15.50 7.77 -32.05
CA VAL A 291 -15.38 9.21 -32.29
C VAL A 291 -14.89 9.94 -31.02
N VAL A 292 -15.24 9.43 -29.84
CA VAL A 292 -14.76 9.96 -28.55
C VAL A 292 -13.25 9.83 -28.42
N SER A 293 -12.68 8.69 -28.84
CA SER A 293 -11.22 8.48 -28.91
C SER A 293 -10.51 9.54 -29.76
N LYS A 294 -11.10 9.91 -30.91
CA LYS A 294 -10.54 10.98 -31.76
C LYS A 294 -10.58 12.33 -31.06
N ALA A 295 -11.69 12.66 -30.41
CA ALA A 295 -11.82 13.90 -29.63
C ALA A 295 -10.83 13.94 -28.46
N LEU A 296 -10.64 12.82 -27.76
CA LEU A 296 -9.64 12.69 -26.69
C LEU A 296 -8.20 12.85 -27.21
N LYS A 297 -7.85 12.22 -28.33
CA LYS A 297 -6.53 12.36 -28.96
C LYS A 297 -6.26 13.82 -29.40
N ALA A 298 -7.28 14.50 -29.92
CA ALA A 298 -7.19 15.92 -30.23
C ALA A 298 -6.96 16.76 -28.96
N ALA A 299 -7.75 16.53 -27.90
CA ALA A 299 -7.57 17.21 -26.62
C ALA A 299 -6.19 16.96 -26.00
N VAL A 300 -5.65 15.74 -26.09
CA VAL A 300 -4.27 15.45 -25.65
C VAL A 300 -3.26 16.26 -26.44
N LYS A 301 -3.40 16.37 -27.76
CA LYS A 301 -2.51 17.18 -28.61
C LYS A 301 -2.58 18.66 -28.23
N ASP A 302 -3.78 19.19 -28.07
CA ASP A 302 -4.01 20.59 -27.73
C ASP A 302 -3.48 20.89 -26.33
N LEU A 303 -3.75 20.02 -25.34
CA LEU A 303 -3.24 20.19 -23.98
C LEU A 303 -1.71 20.20 -23.92
N ARG A 304 -1.02 19.45 -24.78
CA ARG A 304 0.46 19.55 -24.87
C ARG A 304 0.91 20.93 -25.33
N ALA A 305 0.22 21.50 -26.33
CA ALA A 305 0.54 22.79 -26.92
C ALA A 305 0.14 23.98 -26.03
N LEU A 306 -0.92 23.84 -25.23
CA LEU A 306 -1.26 24.79 -24.18
C LEU A 306 -0.15 24.78 -23.14
N GLY A 307 0.45 25.93 -22.81
CA GLY A 307 1.42 26.02 -21.71
C GLY A 307 0.82 25.64 -20.34
N VAL A 308 1.43 26.11 -19.27
CA VAL A 308 0.94 25.86 -17.90
C VAL A 308 -0.08 26.94 -17.51
N ASN A 309 -1.30 26.88 -18.06
CA ASN A 309 -2.35 27.86 -17.80
C ASN A 309 -3.69 27.15 -17.52
N LEU A 310 -4.14 27.20 -16.27
CA LEU A 310 -5.32 26.47 -15.80
C LEU A 310 -6.62 26.89 -16.48
N ASN A 311 -6.81 28.19 -16.75
CA ASN A 311 -8.00 28.68 -17.46
C ASN A 311 -8.07 28.13 -18.88
N LYS A 312 -6.96 28.15 -19.62
CA LYS A 312 -6.90 27.55 -20.97
C LYS A 312 -7.12 26.04 -20.93
N THR A 313 -6.57 25.37 -19.92
CA THR A 313 -6.84 23.94 -19.70
C THR A 313 -8.33 23.72 -19.48
N TRP A 314 -8.98 24.51 -18.63
CA TRP A 314 -10.42 24.39 -18.40
C TRP A 314 -11.26 24.64 -19.66
N SER A 315 -10.96 25.69 -20.45
CA SER A 315 -11.63 25.95 -21.73
C SER A 315 -11.52 24.75 -22.70
N LEU A 316 -10.36 24.07 -22.72
CA LEU A 316 -10.18 22.86 -23.52
C LEU A 316 -11.08 21.71 -23.02
N PHE A 317 -11.18 21.51 -21.70
CA PHE A 317 -12.07 20.49 -21.13
C PHE A 317 -13.54 20.79 -21.40
N MET A 318 -13.96 22.06 -21.37
CA MET A 318 -15.30 22.48 -21.78
C MET A 318 -15.58 22.13 -23.25
N ALA A 319 -14.67 22.48 -24.17
CA ALA A 319 -14.80 22.13 -25.58
C ALA A 319 -14.83 20.60 -25.80
N LEU A 320 -14.02 19.85 -25.07
CA LEU A 320 -14.04 18.38 -25.09
C LEU A 320 -15.40 17.84 -24.65
N ARG A 321 -15.97 18.37 -23.55
CA ARG A 321 -17.29 17.96 -23.04
C ARG A 321 -18.39 18.19 -24.08
N GLU A 322 -18.40 19.36 -24.72
CA GLU A 322 -19.37 19.69 -25.77
C GLU A 322 -19.22 18.78 -26.99
N ASN A 323 -17.99 18.49 -27.42
CA ASN A 323 -17.73 17.62 -28.56
C ASN A 323 -18.22 16.20 -28.28
N VAL A 324 -17.96 15.66 -27.09
CA VAL A 324 -18.46 14.33 -26.70
C VAL A 324 -19.99 14.31 -26.67
N ALA A 325 -20.62 15.33 -26.08
CA ALA A 325 -22.08 15.42 -26.00
C ALA A 325 -22.75 15.45 -27.38
N LYS A 326 -22.21 16.24 -28.33
CA LYS A 326 -22.69 16.33 -29.72
C LYS A 326 -22.65 14.97 -30.44
N HIS A 327 -21.65 14.14 -30.14
CA HIS A 327 -21.54 12.81 -30.75
C HIS A 327 -22.47 11.77 -30.11
N SER A 328 -22.75 11.90 -28.81
CA SER A 328 -23.68 11.01 -28.11
C SER A 328 -25.15 11.20 -28.50
N SER A 329 -25.53 12.38 -29.01
CA SER A 329 -26.93 12.68 -29.37
C SER A 329 -27.34 12.27 -30.79
N SER A 330 -26.50 11.55 -31.55
CA SER A 330 -26.82 11.17 -32.94
C SER A 330 -27.79 9.98 -32.99
N PRO A 331 -29.04 10.15 -33.47
CA PRO A 331 -30.11 9.14 -33.35
C PRO A 331 -29.97 7.91 -34.27
N GLY A 332 -28.84 7.71 -34.95
CA GLY A 332 -28.64 6.65 -35.94
C GLY A 332 -27.81 5.45 -35.50
N SER A 333 -27.21 5.45 -34.29
CA SER A 333 -26.32 4.37 -33.85
C SER A 333 -27.07 3.29 -33.07
N SER A 334 -27.83 2.44 -33.78
CA SER A 334 -28.57 1.30 -33.22
C SER A 334 -27.68 0.09 -32.85
N GLY A 335 -26.38 0.28 -32.66
CA GLY A 335 -25.44 -0.74 -32.21
C GLY A 335 -25.44 -0.84 -30.68
N VAL A 336 -25.69 -2.04 -30.16
CA VAL A 336 -25.99 -2.43 -28.77
C VAL A 336 -24.86 -2.18 -27.75
N GLU A 337 -23.78 -1.49 -28.11
CA GLU A 337 -22.67 -1.25 -27.19
C GLU A 337 -22.92 0.01 -26.34
N THR A 338 -23.16 -0.20 -25.04
CA THR A 338 -23.42 0.84 -24.05
C THR A 338 -22.14 1.63 -23.77
N VAL A 339 -21.82 2.59 -24.63
CA VAL A 339 -20.68 3.49 -24.43
C VAL A 339 -20.99 4.41 -23.26
N ILE A 340 -20.21 4.28 -22.18
CA ILE A 340 -20.34 5.15 -21.00
C ILE A 340 -19.92 6.57 -21.40
N PRO A 341 -20.83 7.56 -21.32
CA PRO A 341 -20.56 8.93 -21.73
C PRO A 341 -19.51 9.55 -20.80
N LEU A 342 -18.46 10.13 -21.40
CA LEU A 342 -17.42 10.82 -20.65
C LEU A 342 -18.00 12.14 -20.13
N THR A 343 -18.33 12.17 -18.84
CA THR A 343 -18.86 13.35 -18.16
C THR A 343 -18.00 13.66 -16.94
N PHE A 344 -17.58 14.90 -16.81
CA PHE A 344 -16.82 15.38 -15.65
C PHE A 344 -17.47 16.64 -15.09
N PRO A 345 -17.41 16.87 -13.77
CA PRO A 345 -17.97 18.05 -13.12
C PRO A 345 -17.18 19.32 -13.46
N ASP A 346 -17.71 20.46 -13.06
CA ASP A 346 -17.01 21.74 -13.16
C ASP A 346 -15.93 21.89 -12.08
N PRO A 347 -14.91 22.75 -12.29
CA PRO A 347 -13.92 23.06 -11.27
C PRO A 347 -14.58 23.62 -10.02
N THR A 348 -14.01 23.31 -8.84
CA THR A 348 -14.50 23.87 -7.59
C THR A 348 -14.38 25.39 -7.62
N LYS A 349 -15.43 26.08 -7.15
CA LYS A 349 -15.45 27.54 -7.11
C LYS A 349 -14.42 28.05 -6.09
N LEU A 350 -13.73 29.13 -6.44
CA LEU A 350 -12.80 29.77 -5.52
C LEU A 350 -13.60 30.40 -4.36
N PRO A 351 -13.17 30.26 -3.09
CA PRO A 351 -13.80 30.94 -1.97
C PRO A 351 -13.83 32.45 -2.20
N SER A 352 -14.94 33.11 -1.88
CA SER A 352 -15.16 34.53 -2.21
C SER A 352 -14.05 35.46 -1.71
N GLY A 353 -13.38 35.12 -0.60
CA GLY A 353 -12.28 35.90 -0.04
C GLY A 353 -10.96 35.80 -0.82
N ALA A 354 -10.70 34.70 -1.51
CA ALA A 354 -9.42 34.46 -2.19
C ALA A 354 -9.26 35.25 -3.49
N ILE A 355 -10.38 35.68 -4.10
CA ILE A 355 -10.38 36.49 -5.34
C ILE A 355 -9.66 37.84 -5.11
N LEU A 356 -9.79 38.43 -3.92
CA LEU A 356 -9.26 39.77 -3.63
C LEU A 356 -7.72 39.82 -3.58
N ALA A 357 -7.08 38.70 -3.21
CA ALA A 357 -5.63 38.61 -3.05
C ALA A 357 -4.89 38.53 -4.39
N SER A 358 -5.53 38.03 -5.45
CA SER A 358 -4.91 37.85 -6.76
C SER A 358 -5.09 39.08 -7.65
N ARG A 359 -4.13 40.01 -7.60
CA ARG A 359 -4.12 41.22 -8.46
C ARG A 359 -4.25 40.91 -9.96
N SER A 360 -3.76 39.75 -10.40
CA SER A 360 -3.77 39.31 -11.81
C SER A 360 -5.15 38.89 -12.32
N LEU A 361 -6.10 38.51 -11.44
CA LEU A 361 -7.38 37.93 -11.85
C LEU A 361 -8.50 38.95 -12.10
N ARG A 362 -8.31 40.22 -11.74
CA ARG A 362 -9.37 41.25 -11.84
C ARG A 362 -9.80 41.57 -13.27
N SER A 363 -8.94 41.31 -14.27
CA SER A 363 -9.25 41.60 -15.67
C SER A 363 -10.11 40.52 -16.35
N LEU A 364 -10.33 39.36 -15.72
CA LEU A 364 -10.95 38.19 -16.34
C LEU A 364 -12.36 37.87 -15.82
N GLN A 365 -12.94 38.71 -14.96
CA GLN A 365 -14.31 38.52 -14.47
C GLN A 365 -15.32 38.97 -15.53
N THR A 366 -15.75 38.04 -16.37
CA THR A 366 -17.08 38.11 -16.99
C THR A 366 -18.07 37.37 -16.08
N ASP A 367 -19.30 37.86 -15.96
CA ASP A 367 -20.24 37.45 -14.89
C ASP A 367 -20.63 35.96 -14.85
N ASN A 368 -20.24 35.15 -15.84
CA ASN A 368 -20.58 33.72 -15.92
C ASN A 368 -19.38 32.77 -16.15
N GLU A 369 -18.13 33.25 -16.21
CA GLU A 369 -17.00 32.38 -16.51
C GLU A 369 -16.34 31.83 -15.24
N ILE A 370 -16.23 30.50 -15.15
CA ILE A 370 -15.52 29.84 -14.05
C ILE A 370 -14.02 30.10 -14.21
N VAL A 371 -13.46 30.94 -13.33
CA VAL A 371 -12.03 31.20 -13.28
C VAL A 371 -11.32 30.13 -12.44
N VAL A 372 -10.37 29.44 -13.05
CA VAL A 372 -9.50 28.45 -12.39
C VAL A 372 -8.18 29.12 -12.04
N ALA A 373 -8.02 29.44 -10.77
CA ALA A 373 -6.85 30.12 -10.20
C ALA A 373 -5.83 29.15 -9.58
N GLN A 374 -6.30 28.02 -9.04
CA GLN A 374 -5.47 27.06 -8.30
C GLN A 374 -5.71 25.62 -8.74
N SER A 375 -4.66 24.80 -8.67
CA SER A 375 -4.68 23.40 -9.14
C SER A 375 -5.70 22.52 -8.41
N TRP A 376 -5.98 22.79 -7.12
CA TRP A 376 -6.96 22.03 -6.34
C TRP A 376 -8.39 22.17 -6.87
N GLN A 377 -8.73 23.29 -7.54
CA GLN A 377 -10.06 23.47 -8.15
C GLN A 377 -10.35 22.42 -9.23
N MET A 378 -9.31 21.79 -9.80
CA MET A 378 -9.42 20.76 -10.83
C MET A 378 -9.55 19.34 -10.27
N ILE A 379 -9.52 19.15 -8.95
CA ILE A 379 -9.69 17.84 -8.29
C ILE A 379 -10.95 17.10 -8.77
N PRO A 380 -12.16 17.72 -8.82
CA PRO A 380 -13.37 17.03 -9.28
C PRO A 380 -13.26 16.46 -10.70
N ILE A 381 -12.56 17.17 -11.59
CA ILE A 381 -12.32 16.72 -12.97
C ILE A 381 -11.36 15.53 -12.96
N VAL A 382 -10.25 15.63 -12.21
CA VAL A 382 -9.29 14.52 -12.07
C VAL A 382 -9.95 13.26 -11.54
N LEU A 383 -10.82 13.37 -10.52
CA LEU A 383 -11.57 12.24 -9.96
C LEU A 383 -12.48 11.58 -11.01
N SER A 384 -13.26 12.37 -11.75
CA SER A 384 -14.12 11.83 -12.81
C SER A 384 -13.30 11.12 -13.91
N LEU A 385 -12.16 11.68 -14.31
CA LEU A 385 -11.27 11.04 -15.28
C LEU A 385 -10.67 9.74 -14.73
N ILE A 386 -10.31 9.69 -13.44
CA ILE A 386 -9.85 8.46 -12.78
C ILE A 386 -10.96 7.40 -12.77
N HIS A 387 -12.20 7.77 -12.42
CA HIS A 387 -13.34 6.85 -12.46
C HIS A 387 -13.56 6.29 -13.87
N SER A 388 -13.50 7.15 -14.88
CA SER A 388 -13.58 6.73 -16.29
C SER A 388 -12.39 5.83 -16.68
N ALA A 389 -11.19 6.12 -16.17
CA ALA A 389 -9.98 5.33 -16.45
C ALA A 389 -10.05 3.93 -15.82
N LEU A 390 -10.61 3.80 -14.61
CA LEU A 390 -10.84 2.52 -13.92
C LEU A 390 -11.76 1.58 -14.73
N GLU A 391 -12.63 2.13 -15.56
CA GLU A 391 -13.51 1.36 -16.45
C GLU A 391 -12.79 0.88 -17.73
N THR A 392 -11.60 1.39 -18.05
CA THR A 392 -10.88 0.96 -19.26
C THR A 392 -10.34 -0.47 -19.13
N SER A 393 -10.23 -1.17 -20.25
CA SER A 393 -9.63 -2.51 -20.31
C SER A 393 -8.15 -2.50 -19.90
N ILE A 394 -7.44 -1.39 -20.14
CA ILE A 394 -6.03 -1.20 -19.79
C ILE A 394 -5.84 -1.29 -18.27
N ILE A 395 -6.59 -0.50 -17.51
CA ILE A 395 -6.49 -0.51 -16.04
C ILE A 395 -7.01 -1.83 -15.46
N ARG A 396 -8.05 -2.42 -16.05
CA ARG A 396 -8.54 -3.75 -15.62
C ARG A 396 -7.49 -4.85 -15.83
N ALA A 397 -6.85 -4.88 -16.99
CA ALA A 397 -5.76 -5.81 -17.28
C ALA A 397 -4.59 -5.62 -16.31
N GLU A 398 -4.27 -4.38 -15.96
CA GLU A 398 -3.21 -4.09 -14.98
C GLU A 398 -3.59 -4.52 -13.56
N ILE A 399 -4.86 -4.39 -13.15
CA ILE A 399 -5.31 -4.92 -11.87
C ILE A 399 -5.15 -6.45 -11.81
N GLU A 400 -5.48 -7.15 -12.88
CA GLU A 400 -5.31 -8.60 -12.99
C GLU A 400 -3.83 -9.00 -13.00
N GLN A 401 -3.00 -8.27 -13.75
CA GLN A 401 -1.56 -8.50 -13.82
C GLN A 401 -0.88 -8.24 -12.48
N GLY A 402 -1.23 -7.17 -11.77
CA GLY A 402 -0.74 -6.89 -10.42
C GLY A 402 -1.06 -8.02 -9.42
N GLY A 403 -2.16 -8.76 -9.62
CA GLY A 403 -2.46 -9.96 -8.84
C GLY A 403 -1.50 -11.14 -9.10
N LYS A 404 -0.97 -11.26 -10.32
CA LYS A 404 0.07 -12.23 -10.68
C LYS A 404 1.43 -11.78 -10.15
N ASP A 405 1.79 -10.52 -10.38
CA ASP A 405 3.04 -9.93 -9.92
C ASP A 405 3.15 -10.00 -8.39
N HIS A 406 2.05 -9.76 -7.67
CA HIS A 406 2.03 -9.95 -6.22
C HIS A 406 2.34 -11.38 -5.79
N LYS A 407 1.87 -12.40 -6.53
CA LYS A 407 2.18 -13.81 -6.24
C LYS A 407 3.64 -14.13 -6.53
N ASP A 408 4.20 -13.57 -7.60
CA ASP A 408 5.61 -13.74 -7.94
C ASP A 408 6.51 -13.08 -6.88
N VAL A 409 6.23 -11.83 -6.47
CA VAL A 409 6.97 -11.18 -5.38
C VAL A 409 6.85 -11.96 -4.06
N ASN A 410 5.68 -12.55 -3.76
CA ASN A 410 5.52 -13.43 -2.61
C ASN A 410 6.35 -14.72 -2.73
N ARG A 411 6.49 -15.29 -3.94
CA ARG A 411 7.35 -16.45 -4.19
C ARG A 411 8.81 -16.07 -3.94
N ASP A 412 9.25 -14.95 -4.48
CA ASP A 412 10.62 -14.46 -4.34
C ASP A 412 10.96 -14.17 -2.86
N ALA A 413 10.04 -13.57 -2.11
CA ALA A 413 10.20 -13.38 -0.67
C ALA A 413 10.28 -14.70 0.11
N LYS A 414 9.48 -15.71 -0.26
CA LYS A 414 9.56 -17.06 0.35
C LYS A 414 10.88 -17.75 0.03
N GLU A 415 11.37 -17.58 -1.19
CA GLU A 415 12.68 -18.10 -1.61
C GLU A 415 13.81 -17.41 -0.83
N ALA A 416 13.76 -16.09 -0.67
CA ALA A 416 14.71 -15.35 0.17
C ALA A 416 14.71 -15.85 1.63
N VAL A 417 13.52 -16.10 2.21
CA VAL A 417 13.42 -16.69 3.57
C VAL A 417 13.98 -18.12 3.60
N ARG A 418 13.77 -18.93 2.55
CA ARG A 418 14.34 -20.28 2.45
C ARG A 418 15.87 -20.23 2.44
N LEU A 419 16.46 -19.39 1.60
CA LEU A 419 17.91 -19.23 1.49
C LEU A 419 18.53 -18.73 2.81
N GLU A 420 17.90 -17.77 3.47
CA GLU A 420 18.35 -17.29 4.79
C GLU A 420 18.24 -18.38 5.87
N ASN A 421 17.21 -19.22 5.85
CA ASN A 421 17.11 -20.38 6.75
C ASN A 421 18.18 -21.44 6.48
N GLU A 422 18.52 -21.70 5.21
CA GLU A 422 19.58 -22.63 4.84
C GLU A 422 20.95 -22.13 5.29
N ARG A 423 21.24 -20.84 5.07
CA ARG A 423 22.43 -20.16 5.60
C ARG A 423 22.48 -20.27 7.12
N TRP A 424 21.36 -19.98 7.80
CA TRP A 424 21.29 -20.07 9.26
C TRP A 424 21.52 -21.49 9.78
N GLU A 425 21.00 -22.52 9.11
CA GLU A 425 21.23 -23.90 9.53
C GLU A 425 22.70 -24.31 9.36
N GLN A 426 23.36 -23.86 8.28
CA GLN A 426 24.81 -24.03 8.11
C GLN A 426 25.58 -23.35 9.24
N GLU A 427 25.27 -22.07 9.52
CA GLU A 427 25.92 -21.31 10.59
C GLU A 427 25.64 -21.90 11.98
N ARG A 428 24.42 -22.38 12.22
CA ARG A 428 24.03 -23.06 13.45
C ARG A 428 24.74 -24.39 13.64
N SER A 429 25.02 -25.11 12.55
CA SER A 429 25.74 -26.39 12.60
C SER A 429 27.20 -26.21 13.04
N THR A 430 27.84 -25.07 12.71
CA THR A 430 29.23 -24.77 13.11
C THR A 430 29.34 -24.26 14.54
N MET A 431 28.27 -23.73 15.13
CA MET A 431 28.27 -23.21 16.51
C MET A 431 28.53 -24.27 17.59
N GLY A 432 28.52 -25.56 17.25
CA GLY A 432 28.76 -26.67 18.18
C GLY A 432 27.76 -26.73 19.35
N LYS A 433 27.80 -27.83 20.11
CA LYS A 433 26.91 -28.02 21.27
C LYS A 433 27.48 -27.55 22.62
N CYS A 434 28.76 -27.17 22.70
CA CYS A 434 29.43 -27.00 23.99
C CYS A 434 30.49 -25.88 23.99
N ALA A 435 30.12 -24.65 23.65
CA ALA A 435 30.94 -23.52 24.05
C ALA A 435 30.64 -23.17 25.50
N LYS A 436 31.47 -23.66 26.44
CA LYS A 436 31.44 -23.20 27.85
C LYS A 436 31.89 -21.75 27.99
N ASP A 437 32.49 -21.19 26.94
CA ASP A 437 32.93 -19.80 26.91
C ASP A 437 31.75 -18.83 26.73
N LYS A 438 31.65 -17.87 27.64
CA LYS A 438 30.66 -16.79 27.65
C LYS A 438 30.76 -15.93 26.38
N THR A 439 31.96 -15.76 25.84
CA THR A 439 32.18 -14.94 24.62
C THR A 439 31.49 -15.57 23.41
N VAL A 440 31.70 -16.86 23.17
CA VAL A 440 31.05 -17.64 22.10
C VAL A 440 29.53 -17.70 22.30
N GLN A 441 29.05 -17.78 23.55
CA GLN A 441 27.61 -17.73 23.83
C GLN A 441 27.00 -16.39 23.40
N THR A 442 27.67 -15.26 23.69
CA THR A 442 27.20 -13.93 23.27
C THR A 442 27.23 -13.76 21.76
N GLU A 443 28.27 -14.28 21.08
CA GLU A 443 28.34 -14.28 19.62
C GLU A 443 27.20 -15.09 18.98
N ASN A 444 26.93 -16.30 19.51
CA ASN A 444 25.83 -17.15 19.04
C ASN A 444 24.47 -16.49 19.26
N ARG A 445 24.30 -15.72 20.34
CA ARG A 445 23.06 -14.94 20.57
C ARG A 445 22.92 -13.81 19.54
N THR A 446 24.01 -13.12 19.23
CA THR A 446 24.04 -12.06 18.20
C THR A 446 23.73 -12.61 16.82
N LYS A 447 24.32 -13.75 16.43
CA LYS A 447 24.06 -14.42 15.15
C LYS A 447 22.58 -14.85 15.03
N ARG A 448 21.98 -15.39 16.10
CA ARG A 448 20.52 -15.67 16.16
C ARG A 448 19.67 -14.42 15.99
N ALA A 449 20.07 -13.31 16.58
CA ALA A 449 19.35 -12.05 16.47
C ALA A 449 19.42 -11.52 15.03
N ILE A 450 20.61 -11.52 14.41
CA ILE A 450 20.81 -11.12 13.02
C ILE A 450 19.93 -11.94 12.06
N HIS A 451 19.88 -13.25 12.22
CA HIS A 451 19.01 -14.11 11.40
C HIS A 451 17.52 -13.75 11.54
N LYS A 452 17.03 -13.57 12.77
CA LYS A 452 15.65 -13.13 13.03
C LYS A 452 15.37 -11.77 12.40
N ASP A 453 16.31 -10.83 12.53
CA ASP A 453 16.19 -9.50 11.94
C ASP A 453 16.15 -9.58 10.41
N GLN A 454 16.92 -10.47 9.78
CA GLN A 454 16.91 -10.65 8.33
C GLN A 454 15.59 -11.24 7.81
N ILE A 455 15.01 -12.22 8.51
CA ILE A 455 13.67 -12.73 8.18
C ILE A 455 12.64 -11.59 8.29
N ALA A 456 12.67 -10.84 9.40
CA ALA A 456 11.77 -9.71 9.59
C ALA A 456 11.97 -8.62 8.51
N ASP A 457 13.20 -8.38 8.08
CA ASP A 457 13.52 -7.42 7.02
C ASP A 457 12.95 -7.87 5.66
N ILE A 458 13.02 -9.17 5.32
CA ILE A 458 12.39 -9.74 4.13
C ILE A 458 10.86 -9.58 4.18
N GLU A 459 10.24 -9.89 5.31
CA GLU A 459 8.80 -9.74 5.50
C GLU A 459 8.35 -8.28 5.40
N ASN A 460 9.12 -7.34 5.96
CA ASN A 460 8.83 -5.91 5.88
C ASN A 460 9.01 -5.35 4.47
N ALA A 461 10.04 -5.80 3.74
CA ALA A 461 10.21 -5.46 2.33
C ALA A 461 9.01 -5.96 1.50
N LEU A 462 8.55 -7.19 1.74
CA LEU A 462 7.36 -7.75 1.10
C LEU A 462 6.09 -6.93 1.41
N LYS A 463 5.90 -6.46 2.65
CA LYS A 463 4.76 -5.59 3.01
C LYS A 463 4.78 -4.26 2.24
N ILE A 464 5.96 -3.64 2.08
CA ILE A 464 6.11 -2.40 1.31
C ILE A 464 5.77 -2.62 -0.15
N VAL A 465 6.36 -3.63 -0.79
CA VAL A 465 6.11 -3.93 -2.20
C VAL A 465 4.65 -4.36 -2.41
N GLY A 466 4.11 -5.14 -1.47
CA GLY A 466 2.73 -5.64 -1.46
C GLY A 466 1.67 -4.54 -1.55
N SER A 467 1.94 -3.36 -0.97
CA SER A 467 1.02 -2.22 -1.02
C SER A 467 0.71 -1.72 -2.44
N SER A 468 1.65 -1.88 -3.39
CA SER A 468 1.48 -1.46 -4.79
C SER A 468 0.37 -2.23 -5.51
N PHE A 469 0.05 -3.43 -5.02
CA PHE A 469 -0.93 -4.32 -5.64
C PHE A 469 -2.30 -4.26 -4.97
N ALA A 470 -2.46 -3.42 -3.94
CA ALA A 470 -3.74 -3.24 -3.27
C ALA A 470 -4.77 -2.70 -4.26
N THR A 471 -5.94 -3.36 -4.32
CA THR A 471 -6.98 -2.99 -5.28
C THR A 471 -7.60 -1.63 -4.98
N ARG A 472 -7.72 -1.30 -3.69
CA ARG A 472 -8.24 -0.04 -3.18
C ARG A 472 -7.53 0.34 -1.89
N PHE A 473 -7.30 1.64 -1.74
CA PHE A 473 -6.91 2.22 -0.46
C PHE A 473 -8.08 2.16 0.52
N MET A 474 -7.79 1.89 1.81
CA MET A 474 -8.77 1.90 2.89
C MET A 474 -8.16 2.53 4.14
N PRO A 475 -8.97 3.24 4.96
CA PRO A 475 -8.53 3.65 6.29
C PRO A 475 -8.17 2.42 7.13
N LEU A 476 -7.25 2.59 8.08
CA LEU A 476 -6.85 1.55 9.03
C LEU A 476 -8.02 1.11 9.93
N GLY A 477 -8.94 2.04 10.22
CA GLY A 477 -10.13 1.82 11.01
C GLY A 477 -10.66 3.11 11.64
N THR A 478 -11.74 2.96 12.40
CA THR A 478 -12.36 4.01 13.20
C THR A 478 -12.35 3.60 14.66
N ASP A 479 -12.13 4.54 15.57
CA ASP A 479 -12.20 4.26 17.00
C ASP A 479 -13.58 4.55 17.61
N ASN A 480 -13.70 4.40 18.94
CA ASN A 480 -14.95 4.64 19.67
C ASN A 480 -15.41 6.11 19.68
N GLU A 481 -14.54 7.05 19.31
CA GLU A 481 -14.85 8.48 19.25
C GLU A 481 -15.18 8.93 17.81
N GLY A 482 -15.25 7.98 16.86
CA GLY A 482 -15.51 8.28 15.46
C GLY A 482 -14.29 8.80 14.69
N ARG A 483 -13.09 8.78 15.29
CA ARG A 483 -11.86 9.21 14.63
C ARG A 483 -11.43 8.19 13.60
N THR A 484 -11.13 8.64 12.38
CA THR A 484 -10.72 7.76 11.29
C THR A 484 -9.22 7.83 11.08
N TYR A 485 -8.57 6.66 11.03
CA TYR A 485 -7.12 6.52 10.94
C TYR A 485 -6.70 6.13 9.53
N TYR A 486 -5.72 6.82 8.97
CA TYR A 486 -5.23 6.61 7.61
C TYR A 486 -3.73 6.30 7.63
N ALA A 487 -3.32 5.29 6.87
CA ALA A 487 -1.92 4.95 6.64
C ALA A 487 -1.73 4.69 5.15
N LEU A 488 -1.07 5.62 4.48
CA LEU A 488 -0.95 5.61 3.02
C LEU A 488 0.19 4.68 2.56
N SER A 489 0.11 4.25 1.29
CA SER A 489 1.11 3.39 0.68
C SER A 489 2.49 4.07 0.70
N PRO A 490 3.60 3.33 0.88
CA PRO A 490 4.96 3.88 0.83
C PRO A 490 5.28 4.58 -0.50
N GLY A 491 6.25 5.49 -0.45
CA GLY A 491 6.73 6.25 -1.61
C GLY A 491 7.31 5.37 -2.73
N VAL A 492 7.30 5.86 -3.98
CA VAL A 492 7.88 5.15 -5.14
C VAL A 492 9.32 4.70 -4.86
N ALA A 493 10.16 5.59 -4.34
CA ALA A 493 11.55 5.29 -4.02
C ALA A 493 11.69 4.19 -2.95
N GLU A 494 10.77 4.12 -1.98
CA GLU A 494 10.79 3.08 -0.95
C GLU A 494 10.39 1.73 -1.52
N ARG A 495 9.41 1.70 -2.42
CA ARG A 495 8.96 0.47 -3.08
C ARG A 495 10.01 -0.10 -4.02
N GLU A 496 10.65 0.74 -4.82
CA GLU A 496 11.79 0.34 -5.65
C GLU A 496 12.93 -0.26 -4.80
N ALA A 497 13.24 0.40 -3.68
CA ALA A 497 14.31 -0.03 -2.78
C ALA A 497 13.98 -1.33 -2.02
N ALA A 498 12.70 -1.57 -1.71
CA ALA A 498 12.21 -2.82 -1.11
C ALA A 498 12.17 -3.97 -2.13
N LEU A 499 11.77 -3.71 -3.38
CA LEU A 499 11.82 -4.70 -4.46
C LEU A 499 13.27 -5.12 -4.75
N GLU A 500 14.20 -4.15 -4.80
CA GLU A 500 15.63 -4.44 -4.92
C GLU A 500 16.16 -5.24 -3.73
N TYR A 501 15.72 -4.92 -2.50
CA TYR A 501 16.09 -5.70 -1.32
C TYR A 501 15.67 -7.17 -1.45
N LEU A 502 14.43 -7.45 -1.88
CA LEU A 502 13.94 -8.82 -2.08
C LEU A 502 14.74 -9.55 -3.17
N SER A 503 15.04 -8.88 -4.29
CA SER A 503 15.83 -9.45 -5.37
C SER A 503 17.25 -9.84 -4.91
N ILE A 504 17.88 -9.01 -4.08
CA ILE A 504 19.22 -9.30 -3.53
C ILE A 504 19.13 -10.45 -2.50
N ALA A 505 18.14 -10.40 -1.59
CA ALA A 505 17.97 -11.43 -0.56
C ALA A 505 17.60 -12.81 -1.14
N GLY A 506 16.92 -12.84 -2.28
CA GLY A 506 16.60 -14.06 -3.03
C GLY A 506 17.71 -14.54 -3.96
N SER A 507 18.85 -13.84 -4.05
CA SER A 507 19.96 -14.22 -4.92
C SER A 507 21.11 -14.83 -4.12
N GLU A 508 21.63 -15.96 -4.60
CA GLU A 508 22.89 -16.52 -4.09
C GLU A 508 24.11 -15.64 -4.46
N LYS A 509 23.97 -14.83 -5.52
CA LYS A 509 25.08 -14.00 -6.01
C LYS A 509 25.13 -12.69 -5.23
N PRO A 510 26.33 -12.24 -4.84
CA PRO A 510 26.51 -11.00 -4.10
C PRO A 510 26.22 -9.79 -5.01
N LEU A 511 25.00 -9.27 -4.92
CA LEU A 511 24.60 -8.06 -5.63
C LEU A 511 24.68 -6.85 -4.70
N LYS A 512 25.36 -5.80 -5.15
CA LYS A 512 25.37 -4.52 -4.45
C LYS A 512 24.05 -3.80 -4.76
N PRO A 513 23.35 -3.26 -3.74
CA PRO A 513 22.17 -2.45 -3.98
C PRO A 513 22.54 -1.20 -4.78
N LYS A 514 21.86 -0.99 -5.90
CA LYS A 514 22.00 0.15 -6.81
C LYS A 514 21.30 1.38 -6.25
N LYS A 515 20.12 1.21 -5.65
CA LYS A 515 19.31 2.31 -5.11
C LYS A 515 19.32 2.24 -3.59
N LYS A 516 19.93 3.25 -2.96
CA LYS A 516 19.70 3.49 -1.54
C LYS A 516 18.33 4.16 -1.41
N GLY A 517 17.37 3.47 -0.76
CA GLY A 517 16.12 4.11 -0.37
C GLY A 517 16.43 5.39 0.42
N CYS A 518 15.82 6.51 0.04
CA CYS A 518 15.99 7.77 0.74
C CYS A 518 15.23 7.69 2.07
N VAL A 519 15.96 7.50 3.17
CA VAL A 519 15.38 7.59 4.52
C VAL A 519 15.18 9.07 4.83
N ARG A 520 13.93 9.47 5.09
CA ARG A 520 13.62 10.84 5.50
C ARG A 520 14.28 11.16 6.83
N SER A 521 14.84 12.36 6.91
CA SER A 521 15.43 12.86 8.16
C SER A 521 14.36 12.99 9.25
N VAL A 522 14.78 12.93 10.52
CA VAL A 522 13.88 13.14 11.66
C VAL A 522 13.11 14.48 11.57
N PRO A 523 13.73 15.64 11.28
CA PRO A 523 13.00 16.91 11.21
C PRO A 523 11.98 16.95 10.05
N GLU A 524 12.30 16.34 8.90
CA GLU A 524 11.33 16.22 7.79
C GLU A 524 10.10 15.41 8.20
N ARG A 525 10.29 14.28 8.87
CA ARG A 525 9.15 13.47 9.37
C ARG A 525 8.35 14.20 10.45
N GLN A 526 9.05 14.89 11.35
CA GLN A 526 8.42 15.69 12.39
C GLN A 526 7.59 16.84 11.80
N SER A 527 7.90 17.31 10.58
CA SER A 527 7.12 18.36 9.92
C SER A 527 5.71 17.91 9.48
N LEU A 528 5.42 16.60 9.47
CA LEU A 528 4.12 16.04 9.05
C LEU A 528 3.67 16.51 7.67
N ARG A 529 4.60 16.58 6.71
CA ARG A 529 4.33 17.02 5.34
C ARG A 529 4.14 15.87 4.35
N ASP A 530 4.64 14.68 4.64
CA ASP A 530 4.66 13.55 3.72
C ASP A 530 3.61 12.49 4.14
N TRP A 531 2.69 12.16 3.24
CA TRP A 531 1.60 11.22 3.50
C TRP A 531 2.08 9.81 3.91
N SER A 532 3.12 9.28 3.27
CA SER A 532 3.59 7.92 3.53
C SER A 532 4.32 7.76 4.86
N TRP A 533 4.75 8.83 5.52
CA TRP A 533 5.62 8.78 6.71
C TRP A 533 4.87 9.04 8.03
N LEU A 534 3.54 9.03 8.00
CA LEU A 534 2.71 9.27 9.18
C LEU A 534 1.41 8.46 9.17
N ILE A 535 0.81 8.32 10.35
CA ILE A 535 -0.60 8.01 10.52
C ILE A 535 -1.36 9.33 10.61
N ALA A 536 -2.23 9.60 9.63
CA ALA A 536 -3.14 10.74 9.66
C ALA A 536 -4.44 10.34 10.35
N VAL A 537 -5.02 11.24 11.12
CA VAL A 537 -6.24 11.00 11.90
C VAL A 537 -7.18 12.17 11.69
N TRP A 538 -8.37 11.90 11.17
CA TRP A 538 -9.45 12.89 11.13
C TRP A 538 -10.36 12.74 12.35
N GLY A 539 -10.62 13.85 13.04
CA GLY A 539 -11.62 13.93 14.10
C GLY A 539 -11.23 14.87 15.23
N LYS A 540 -11.94 14.76 16.37
CA LYS A 540 -11.66 15.56 17.56
C LYS A 540 -10.30 15.18 18.18
N ARG A 541 -9.65 16.14 18.81
CA ARG A 541 -8.39 15.88 19.54
C ARG A 541 -8.64 14.83 20.62
N GLY A 542 -7.70 13.92 20.81
CA GLY A 542 -7.71 13.06 22.00
C GLY A 542 -7.56 13.83 23.31
N PRO A 543 -7.77 13.16 24.46
CA PRO A 543 -7.68 13.77 25.77
C PRO A 543 -6.31 14.44 25.95
N LEU A 544 -6.34 15.70 26.41
CA LEU A 544 -5.12 16.46 26.69
C LEU A 544 -4.38 15.86 27.87
N THR A 545 -3.06 15.85 27.78
CA THR A 545 -2.21 15.51 28.93
C THR A 545 -2.32 16.62 29.99
N PRO A 546 -2.17 16.32 31.30
CA PRO A 546 -2.22 17.36 32.34
C PRO A 546 -1.20 18.48 32.12
N ALA A 547 -0.05 18.17 31.51
CA ALA A 547 0.97 19.16 31.14
C ALA A 547 0.47 20.09 30.02
N GLU A 548 -0.20 19.56 29.00
CA GLU A 548 -0.81 20.38 27.93
C GLU A 548 -1.98 21.22 28.44
N VAL A 549 -2.79 20.70 29.38
CA VAL A 549 -3.86 21.48 30.02
C VAL A 549 -3.26 22.69 30.76
N LYS A 550 -2.17 22.48 31.53
CA LYS A 550 -1.47 23.58 32.21
C LYS A 550 -0.86 24.59 31.25
N ALA A 551 -0.23 24.11 30.17
CA ALA A 551 0.36 24.99 29.16
C ALA A 551 -0.70 25.86 28.46
N LYS A 552 -1.88 25.30 28.18
CA LYS A 552 -2.96 26.02 27.50
C LYS A 552 -3.78 26.94 28.37
N MET A 553 -3.76 26.78 29.70
CA MET A 553 -4.45 27.71 30.61
C MET A 553 -3.88 29.14 30.55
N GLY A 554 -2.71 29.36 29.92
CA GLY A 554 -2.09 30.68 29.76
C GLY A 554 -2.21 31.32 28.37
N GLU A 555 -2.74 30.62 27.35
CA GLU A 555 -2.94 31.19 26.01
C GLU A 555 -4.41 31.55 25.83
N GLU A 556 -4.73 32.85 25.81
CA GLU A 556 -6.10 33.39 25.62
C GLU A 556 -6.72 33.04 24.26
N ASP A 557 -5.92 32.57 23.30
CA ASP A 557 -6.40 32.05 22.02
C ASP A 557 -6.99 30.65 22.23
N GLY A 558 -8.26 30.63 22.67
CA GLY A 558 -9.06 29.44 22.94
C GLY A 558 -9.08 28.45 21.76
N LEU A 559 -8.09 27.55 21.73
CA LEU A 559 -8.04 26.44 20.79
C LEU A 559 -9.32 25.63 20.94
N ASN A 560 -10.18 25.67 19.93
CA ASN A 560 -11.45 24.94 19.93
C ASN A 560 -11.18 23.42 19.88
N ILE A 561 -11.06 22.81 21.07
CA ILE A 561 -10.78 21.37 21.25
C ILE A 561 -11.86 20.50 20.57
N GLU A 562 -13.06 21.04 20.38
CA GLU A 562 -14.19 20.33 19.80
C GLU A 562 -14.19 20.32 18.27
N LYS A 563 -13.39 21.18 17.63
CA LYS A 563 -13.30 21.25 16.17
C LYS A 563 -12.60 20.00 15.63
N GLU A 564 -13.26 19.32 14.70
CA GLU A 564 -12.65 18.24 13.93
C GLU A 564 -11.55 18.79 13.02
N GLN A 565 -10.37 18.17 13.07
CA GLN A 565 -9.26 18.52 12.21
C GLN A 565 -8.33 17.33 12.02
N TRP A 566 -7.29 17.53 11.20
CA TRP A 566 -6.28 16.53 10.92
C TRP A 566 -5.18 16.48 11.99
N TRP A 567 -4.91 15.30 12.51
CA TRP A 567 -3.83 15.00 13.45
C TRP A 567 -2.87 13.94 12.91
N GLY A 568 -1.62 13.95 13.37
CA GLY A 568 -0.57 13.12 12.80
C GLY A 568 0.35 12.47 13.84
N PHE A 569 0.70 11.22 13.58
CA PHE A 569 1.74 10.47 14.32
C PHE A 569 2.81 10.00 13.35
N TRP A 570 4.06 10.40 13.56
CA TRP A 570 5.17 10.14 12.62
C TRP A 570 6.27 9.21 13.18
N GLY A 571 6.27 8.96 14.48
CA GLY A 571 7.24 8.09 15.15
C GLY A 571 6.64 6.72 15.43
N SER A 572 7.40 5.64 15.21
CA SER A 572 6.98 4.27 15.57
C SER A 572 6.54 4.20 17.02
N ASP A 573 7.35 4.73 17.93
CA ASP A 573 7.09 4.68 19.37
C ASP A 573 5.81 5.43 19.77
N HIS A 574 5.44 6.48 19.00
CA HIS A 574 4.19 7.20 19.22
C HIS A 574 2.98 6.40 18.72
N ILE A 575 3.13 5.67 17.62
CA ILE A 575 2.09 4.82 17.04
C ILE A 575 1.87 3.56 17.89
N ASP A 576 2.92 3.00 18.49
CA ASP A 576 2.79 1.89 19.45
C ASP A 576 2.05 2.32 20.72
N LYS A 577 2.37 3.50 21.27
CA LYS A 577 1.61 4.08 22.39
C LYS A 577 0.15 4.32 22.03
N LEU A 578 -0.13 4.72 20.80
CA LEU A 578 -1.49 4.88 20.29
C LEU A 578 -2.23 3.52 20.23
N ALA A 579 -1.58 2.47 19.75
CA ALA A 579 -2.15 1.12 19.73
C ALA A 579 -2.36 0.56 21.16
N GLU A 580 -1.42 0.82 22.07
CA GLU A 580 -1.53 0.46 23.49
C GLU A 580 -2.68 1.20 24.16
N TYR A 581 -2.81 2.51 23.92
CA TYR A 581 -3.92 3.32 24.41
C TYR A 581 -5.28 2.73 24.02
N PHE A 582 -5.46 2.33 22.76
CA PHE A 582 -6.70 1.68 22.34
C PHE A 582 -6.90 0.29 22.94
N SER A 583 -5.82 -0.44 23.17
CA SER A 583 -5.87 -1.76 23.82
C SER A 583 -6.36 -1.64 25.25
N VAL A 584 -5.80 -0.72 26.04
CA VAL A 584 -6.18 -0.47 27.43
C VAL A 584 -7.58 0.13 27.52
N LYS A 585 -7.87 1.18 26.74
CA LYS A 585 -9.17 1.88 26.77
C LYS A 585 -10.34 0.99 26.40
N SER A 586 -10.12 0.01 25.52
CA SER A 586 -11.18 -0.88 25.03
C SER A 586 -11.22 -2.23 25.77
N GLY A 587 -10.40 -2.42 26.81
CA GLY A 587 -10.32 -3.68 27.57
C GLY A 587 -9.79 -4.87 26.77
N LEU A 588 -8.99 -4.63 25.72
CA LEU A 588 -8.47 -5.69 24.84
C LEU A 588 -7.26 -6.43 25.42
N GLU A 589 -6.65 -5.91 26.48
CA GLU A 589 -5.48 -6.54 27.10
C GLU A 589 -5.80 -7.84 27.86
N GLU A 590 -7.02 -8.00 28.37
CA GLU A 590 -7.38 -9.13 29.24
C GLU A 590 -7.52 -10.46 28.48
N ASP A 591 -7.65 -10.43 27.15
CA ASP A 591 -7.76 -11.62 26.30
C ASP A 591 -6.40 -12.24 25.96
N ALA A 592 -5.27 -11.62 26.31
CA ALA A 592 -3.96 -12.23 26.10
C ALA A 592 -3.84 -13.43 27.05
N PRO A 593 -3.70 -14.67 26.54
CA PRO A 593 -3.67 -15.86 27.38
C PRO A 593 -2.53 -15.69 28.38
N SER A 594 -2.90 -15.48 29.65
CA SER A 594 -1.95 -15.43 30.74
C SER A 594 -1.20 -16.75 30.72
N ALA A 595 0.08 -16.71 30.31
CA ALA A 595 0.91 -17.90 30.10
C ALA A 595 1.14 -18.73 31.38
N ALA A 596 0.55 -18.32 32.50
CA ALA A 596 0.66 -18.94 33.81
C ALA A 596 -0.64 -19.62 34.30
N GLU A 597 -1.76 -19.52 33.59
CA GLU A 597 -2.97 -20.28 33.96
C GLU A 597 -2.80 -21.73 33.46
N PRO A 598 -2.69 -22.73 34.37
CA PRO A 598 -2.58 -24.12 33.99
C PRO A 598 -3.78 -24.50 33.14
N PHE A 599 -3.50 -25.18 32.02
CA PHE A 599 -4.41 -25.61 30.97
C PHE A 599 -5.55 -26.47 31.54
N MET A 600 -6.52 -25.87 32.22
CA MET A 600 -7.72 -26.56 32.65
C MET A 600 -8.55 -26.85 31.40
N PRO A 601 -8.96 -28.10 31.18
CA PRO A 601 -9.76 -28.47 30.02
C PRO A 601 -11.04 -27.61 30.02
N PRO A 602 -11.49 -27.15 28.84
CA PRO A 602 -12.64 -26.27 28.73
C PRO A 602 -13.87 -26.99 29.30
N SER A 603 -14.26 -26.61 30.51
CA SER A 603 -15.51 -27.04 31.14
C SER A 603 -16.65 -26.59 30.23
N SER A 604 -17.42 -27.57 29.79
CA SER A 604 -18.44 -27.45 28.78
C SER A 604 -19.54 -26.45 29.16
N SER A 605 -20.09 -25.78 28.14
CA SER A 605 -21.47 -25.24 28.06
C SER A 605 -21.81 -23.80 28.47
N LYS A 606 -20.87 -22.89 28.77
CA LYS A 606 -21.26 -21.46 28.83
C LYS A 606 -21.44 -20.89 27.42
N PRO A 607 -22.65 -20.43 27.03
CA PRO A 607 -22.89 -19.85 25.71
C PRO A 607 -22.04 -18.59 25.55
N THR A 608 -21.10 -18.62 24.60
CA THR A 608 -20.26 -17.48 24.23
C THR A 608 -21.17 -16.39 23.67
N VAL A 609 -21.45 -15.36 24.46
CA VAL A 609 -22.17 -14.17 23.98
C VAL A 609 -21.40 -13.62 22.76
N PRO A 610 -22.05 -13.43 21.60
CA PRO A 610 -21.37 -12.93 20.40
C PRO A 610 -20.66 -11.62 20.72
N LYS A 611 -19.34 -11.59 20.49
CA LYS A 611 -18.51 -10.41 20.72
C LYS A 611 -19.09 -9.26 19.90
N GLN A 612 -19.24 -8.08 20.52
CA GLN A 612 -19.82 -6.93 19.84
C GLN A 612 -18.97 -6.58 18.59
N PRO A 613 -19.57 -6.37 17.41
CA PRO A 613 -18.85 -6.04 16.18
C PRO A 613 -17.84 -4.88 16.32
N ARG A 614 -18.13 -3.94 17.22
CA ARG A 614 -17.24 -2.82 17.55
C ARG A 614 -15.90 -3.26 18.16
N THR A 615 -15.91 -4.27 19.03
CA THR A 615 -14.68 -4.79 19.66
C THR A 615 -13.75 -5.40 18.61
N GLU A 616 -14.29 -6.07 17.59
CA GLU A 616 -13.49 -6.63 16.50
C GLU A 616 -12.88 -5.55 15.61
N GLN A 617 -13.62 -4.48 15.32
CA GLN A 617 -13.10 -3.31 14.59
C GLN A 617 -11.92 -2.66 15.33
N LEU A 618 -12.04 -2.48 16.65
CA LEU A 618 -10.94 -1.95 17.48
C LEU A 618 -9.74 -2.90 17.53
N LYS A 619 -9.97 -4.22 17.67
CA LYS A 619 -8.89 -5.22 17.60
C LYS A 619 -8.15 -5.14 16.26
N ARG A 620 -8.88 -4.96 15.16
CA ARG A 620 -8.29 -4.77 13.83
C ARG A 620 -7.49 -3.46 13.75
N LEU A 621 -8.04 -2.35 14.25
CA LEU A 621 -7.35 -1.06 14.31
C LEU A 621 -6.03 -1.16 15.10
N VAL A 622 -6.06 -1.73 16.31
CA VAL A 622 -4.86 -1.96 17.15
C VAL A 622 -3.82 -2.79 16.41
N THR A 623 -4.25 -3.88 15.76
CA THR A 623 -3.35 -4.75 14.99
C THR A 623 -2.73 -4.00 13.82
N ASN A 624 -3.53 -3.24 13.08
CA ASN A 624 -3.07 -2.44 11.96
C ASN A 624 -2.08 -1.35 12.39
N LEU A 625 -2.33 -0.66 13.51
CA LEU A 625 -1.42 0.35 14.06
C LEU A 625 -0.08 -0.26 14.47
N LYS A 626 -0.07 -1.41 15.16
CA LYS A 626 1.15 -2.14 15.51
C LYS A 626 1.93 -2.60 14.27
N ASN A 627 1.22 -3.12 13.28
CA ASN A 627 1.82 -3.53 12.01
C ASN A 627 2.48 -2.35 11.29
N TYR A 628 1.81 -1.20 11.25
CA TYR A 628 2.38 0.01 10.65
C TYR A 628 3.54 0.58 11.48
N SER A 629 3.47 0.55 12.81
CA SER A 629 4.58 0.97 13.67
C SER A 629 5.83 0.14 13.41
N ALA A 630 5.71 -1.19 13.41
CA ALA A 630 6.82 -2.09 13.10
C ALA A 630 7.38 -1.85 11.69
N LEU A 631 6.50 -1.61 10.71
CA LEU A 631 6.90 -1.27 9.35
C LEU A 631 7.64 0.07 9.29
N LEU A 632 7.17 1.08 10.03
CA LEU A 632 7.80 2.40 10.08
C LEU A 632 9.14 2.36 10.79
N GLN A 633 9.25 1.61 11.89
CA GLN A 633 10.52 1.36 12.58
C GLN A 633 11.52 0.76 11.60
N TRP A 634 11.12 -0.29 10.87
CA TRP A 634 11.93 -0.83 9.79
C TRP A 634 12.29 0.27 8.79
N ARG A 635 11.32 1.01 8.24
CA ARG A 635 11.54 2.06 7.23
C ARG A 635 12.58 3.11 7.65
N THR A 636 12.67 3.44 8.94
CA THR A 636 13.64 4.42 9.47
C THR A 636 15.06 3.88 9.70
N ARG A 637 15.29 2.58 9.58
CA ARG A 637 16.60 1.96 9.75
C ARG A 637 17.55 2.31 8.61
N ASN A 638 18.73 2.84 8.96
CA ASN A 638 19.82 3.12 8.01
C ASN A 638 20.68 1.89 7.69
N ASP A 639 20.53 0.80 8.47
CA ASP A 639 21.39 -0.39 8.44
C ASP A 639 20.81 -1.57 7.67
N LYS A 640 19.59 -1.47 7.12
CA LYS A 640 18.91 -2.56 6.38
C LYS A 640 19.81 -3.24 5.36
N TYR A 641 20.51 -2.44 4.54
CA TYR A 641 21.41 -2.94 3.50
C TYR A 641 22.78 -3.39 4.04
N LYS A 642 23.17 -2.97 5.25
CA LYS A 642 24.41 -3.42 5.88
C LYS A 642 24.30 -4.87 6.33
N LEU A 643 23.12 -5.32 6.77
CA LEU A 643 22.89 -6.70 7.19
C LEU A 643 23.02 -7.68 6.02
N ILE A 644 22.44 -7.34 4.86
CA ILE A 644 22.64 -8.12 3.63
C ILE A 644 24.13 -8.21 3.28
N LYS A 645 24.84 -7.07 3.30
CA LYS A 645 26.26 -7.06 2.94
C LYS A 645 27.09 -7.98 3.85
N ARG A 646 26.85 -7.96 5.16
CA ARG A 646 27.57 -8.86 6.10
C ARG A 646 27.31 -10.33 5.82
N ALA A 647 26.07 -10.69 5.46
CA ALA A 647 25.75 -12.07 5.11
C ALA A 647 26.49 -12.53 3.85
N ILE A 648 26.53 -11.65 2.84
CA ILE A 648 27.31 -11.85 1.62
C ILE A 648 28.81 -12.04 1.93
N ASP A 649 29.38 -11.12 2.70
CA ASP A 649 30.81 -11.14 3.04
C ASP A 649 31.16 -12.43 3.83
N SER A 650 30.23 -12.92 4.66
CA SER A 650 30.40 -14.17 5.44
C SER A 650 30.35 -15.43 4.56
N LEU A 651 29.48 -15.47 3.54
CA LEU A 651 29.45 -16.56 2.55
C LEU A 651 30.74 -16.60 1.72
N GLN A 652 31.27 -15.44 1.34
CA GLN A 652 32.52 -15.35 0.59
C GLN A 652 33.72 -15.83 1.43
N ALA A 653 33.81 -15.41 2.70
CA ALA A 653 34.89 -15.83 3.58
C ALA A 653 34.97 -17.36 3.73
N ASN A 654 33.81 -18.03 3.87
CA ASN A 654 33.75 -19.49 3.97
C ASN A 654 34.18 -20.21 2.68
N SER A 655 33.89 -19.63 1.51
CA SER A 655 34.30 -20.21 0.23
C SER A 655 35.81 -20.17 0.01
N THR A 656 36.49 -19.13 0.52
CA THR A 656 37.95 -18.98 0.35
C THR A 656 38.74 -19.89 1.30
N SER A 657 38.23 -20.14 2.52
CA SER A 657 38.92 -21.01 3.49
C SER A 657 38.91 -22.51 3.13
N GLY A 658 38.04 -22.94 2.21
CA GLY A 658 37.92 -24.35 1.81
C GLY A 658 38.85 -24.80 0.68
N SER A 659 39.57 -23.88 0.01
CA SER A 659 40.38 -24.20 -1.17
C SER A 659 41.88 -24.35 -0.90
N THR A 660 42.36 -24.11 0.33
CA THR A 660 43.77 -24.35 0.69
C THR A 660 43.95 -25.79 1.17
N THR A 661 43.60 -26.76 0.32
CA THR A 661 44.11 -28.11 0.46
C THR A 661 45.54 -28.09 -0.05
N GLN A 662 46.50 -28.20 0.87
CA GLN A 662 47.92 -28.38 0.57
C GLN A 662 48.09 -29.51 -0.44
N VAL A 663 48.45 -29.18 -1.67
CA VAL A 663 49.21 -30.09 -2.52
C VAL A 663 50.59 -30.13 -1.89
N SER A 664 50.84 -31.15 -1.08
CA SER A 664 52.17 -31.46 -0.57
C SER A 664 53.06 -31.82 -1.77
N ASP A 665 54.05 -30.96 -2.02
CA ASP A 665 55.16 -31.21 -2.93
C ASP A 665 55.89 -32.50 -2.53
N THR A 666 55.79 -33.51 -3.39
CA THR A 666 56.72 -34.64 -3.38
C THR A 666 57.97 -34.20 -4.14
N VAL A 667 59.02 -33.90 -3.39
CA VAL A 667 60.38 -33.66 -3.86
C VAL A 667 60.85 -34.88 -4.68
N PHE A 668 61.11 -34.69 -5.97
CA PHE A 668 61.91 -35.63 -6.77
C PHE A 668 63.13 -34.89 -7.32
N ALA A 669 64.27 -35.16 -6.70
CA ALA A 669 65.59 -34.74 -7.18
C ALA A 669 65.97 -35.58 -8.41
N GLY A 670 66.31 -34.92 -9.51
CA GLY A 670 66.70 -35.57 -10.75
C GLY A 670 67.45 -34.61 -11.67
N SER A 671 68.75 -34.50 -11.41
CA SER A 671 69.79 -33.85 -12.21
C SER A 671 69.85 -34.37 -13.66
N ALA A 672 69.90 -33.47 -14.64
CA ALA A 672 70.70 -33.63 -15.86
C ALA A 672 70.90 -32.28 -16.58
N SER A 673 72.16 -31.89 -16.64
CA SER A 673 72.76 -30.88 -17.50
C SER A 673 72.75 -31.34 -18.96
N VAL A 674 72.30 -30.51 -19.90
CA VAL A 674 72.75 -30.53 -21.31
C VAL A 674 72.74 -29.09 -21.87
N ASP A 675 73.85 -28.79 -22.55
CA ASP A 675 74.29 -27.53 -23.13
C ASP A 675 73.49 -27.01 -24.35
N ASN A 676 73.51 -25.66 -24.50
CA ASN A 676 73.68 -24.85 -25.73
C ASN A 676 72.64 -24.88 -26.89
N PRO A 677 72.70 -23.95 -27.88
CA PRO A 677 72.77 -22.48 -27.81
C PRO A 677 71.86 -21.76 -28.85
N ASP A 678 71.90 -20.41 -28.85
CA ASP A 678 71.63 -19.44 -29.93
C ASP A 678 70.30 -19.46 -30.73
N ILE A 679 69.51 -18.38 -30.58
CA ILE A 679 69.27 -17.28 -31.56
C ILE A 679 68.46 -16.17 -30.87
#